data_AF-A0A9D8MGQ2-F1
#
_entry.id   AF-A0A9D8MGQ2-F1
#
_cell.length_a   1.000
_cell.length_b   1.000
_cell.length_c   1.000
_cell.angle_alpha   90.00
_cell.angle_beta   90.00
_cell.angle_gamma   90.00
#
_symmetry.space_group_name_H-M   'P 1'
#
loop_
_entity.id
_entity.type
_entity.pdbx_description
1 polymer ?
#
loop_
_entity_poly.entity_id
_entity_poly.type
_entity_poly.pdbx_seq_one_letter_code
_entity_poly.pdbx_strand_id
1 'polypeptide(L)'
;GIGGFGVSVDARIASTMALVNRAAALGDVGGLPKIDFVLDNQARLKVCAWAEAGIDIWIAKAVVGVRGGASIDMQTRVVLPTYSQQTYTGAKLAVRASMEAYAEARVLFVTKKKKWTIFDAQKTWYAPDDASNPLHPDYGEGIFSFDSKNVTKSYKRLRRKDIRELGTPIISNVSGMARPTYLLGGGSVLFNNLKTAGDYNDDRLQVYTGGSKSDLVNTGVNAPMYDFSAARNSGGTEVVAFEQVKSPISAGELETMSEETQMKTVTENTGIRVAVRQGGGSWTTQVLGDPYWNNASVTPVATVQQDGHAAVVWQQGVAKYSTDDDRYIDGTLMLSRYDGSTWSEPVEIKRLNSRSVPTDYQLTMKDDSVLVMMTLKQDVNNPNKQPSVVYVSVAPNNQVRERYTQAEGSKPQMVHVNGVNLVGFIQQKEDGRDITLSTVNMRGVPTGKLSGSLGMEKRMVNDFRLVVDDDAEDLDGVALLWNQNDQDATTDANGVTTVNIKNRIYTSKLCCHDKQLFFSAPVEIATMPDDVSLVSMDGWLDALNMKVAYCVANDDEGAAVLETPVEFTNAFDYKVDYNAYAVTDEKFVPVTITVANNGFSPISNIEVVLGDSTYNHAVTLLPRQTMEFTDRYPVTEDFNGTIDYQVTADFAPANSNSLKLRRRAASRPHRIKRNGTEMDVRQVDMAAKILNKSVDADGVTTVVAEVNNASLLPLSEGVSCKVGLYASPLATEPVGQEVVVSYADLYDASAGKNKTKIVTLTAEKPNTSRTLYLRTTPVEDGEQLTDVRPSNNVLPVALAGKYMRGDVNNDGRVDIADVTAMVNIINSSTSKGAEYNLIVADMNEDSKIAQDDLKELVDLVLRTTVTQAPAIQGVELLTNGECDGTFNGWEVTNGGSGWIVDPATGGDYADGHPWWASSYAVCSLSQTVTLSDHNISAENVDNGSMTCTASADVLACHESNGKGSTVCEVTVQMLDDNNNVLATETVMNDTSVFSVWTTFSKSFQLMSGTRKLKYVVRGQDALSWGGQFGPCFRNLSMKVK
;
A
#
# COMPACT_ATOMS: atom_id res chain seq x y z
N GLY A 1 -60.15 -8.46 -1.92
CA GLY A 1 -59.21 -7.33 -1.93
C GLY A 1 -58.75 -7.11 -0.51
N ILE A 2 -57.44 -6.97 -0.31
CA ILE A 2 -56.84 -6.72 1.00
C ILE A 2 -56.35 -5.27 0.97
N GLY A 3 -56.88 -4.45 1.87
CA GLY A 3 -56.32 -3.14 2.21
C GLY A 3 -55.74 -3.24 3.62
N GLY A 4 -54.45 -2.95 3.76
CA GLY A 4 -53.73 -3.01 5.03
C GLY A 4 -53.14 -1.66 5.39
N PHE A 5 -53.24 -1.27 6.65
CA PHE A 5 -52.55 -0.11 7.21
C PHE A 5 -51.86 -0.54 8.50
N GLY A 6 -50.63 -0.06 8.72
CA GLY A 6 -49.90 -0.33 9.95
C GLY A 6 -48.97 0.81 10.33
N VAL A 7 -48.84 1.02 11.64
CA VAL A 7 -47.88 1.95 12.25
C VAL A 7 -47.01 1.17 13.22
N SER A 8 -45.70 1.40 13.17
CA SER A 8 -44.74 0.90 14.15
C SER A 8 -43.99 2.06 14.78
N VAL A 9 -43.85 2.04 16.09
CA VAL A 9 -43.02 2.98 16.85
C VAL A 9 -41.93 2.18 17.53
N ASP A 10 -40.69 2.58 17.33
CA ASP A 10 -39.49 2.01 17.93
C ASP A 10 -38.75 3.12 18.69
N ALA A 11 -38.50 2.91 19.97
CA ALA A 11 -37.80 3.85 20.83
C ALA A 11 -36.66 3.14 21.54
N ARG A 12 -35.47 3.74 21.52
CA ARG A 12 -34.26 3.21 22.16
C ARG A 12 -33.57 4.31 22.95
N ILE A 13 -33.16 4.01 24.17
CA ILE A 13 -32.22 4.81 24.95
C ILE A 13 -31.10 3.88 25.38
N ALA A 14 -29.85 4.29 25.20
CA ALA A 14 -28.67 3.52 25.57
C ALA A 14 -27.57 4.46 26.07
N SER A 15 -26.80 3.98 27.05
CA SER A 15 -25.61 4.65 27.56
C SER A 15 -24.46 3.65 27.58
N THR A 16 -23.28 4.12 27.19
CA THR A 16 -22.05 3.34 27.00
C THR A 16 -20.92 3.98 27.73
N MET A 17 -20.16 3.18 28.46
CA MET A 17 -18.89 3.59 29.05
C MET A 17 -17.82 2.56 28.66
N ALA A 18 -16.83 2.98 27.89
CA ALA A 18 -15.77 2.10 27.39
C ALA A 18 -14.39 2.71 27.69
N LEU A 19 -13.46 1.85 28.09
CA LEU A 19 -12.03 2.15 28.07
C LEU A 19 -11.47 1.62 26.74
N VAL A 20 -11.13 2.53 25.84
CA VAL A 20 -10.68 2.24 24.48
C VAL A 20 -9.17 2.39 24.45
N ASN A 21 -8.44 1.27 24.42
CA ASN A 21 -7.03 1.30 24.07
C ASN A 21 -6.91 1.61 22.57
N ARG A 22 -6.34 2.76 22.21
CA ARG A 22 -6.04 3.06 20.81
C ARG A 22 -4.98 2.10 20.28
N ALA A 23 -5.29 1.45 19.16
CA ALA A 23 -4.24 1.13 18.21
C ALA A 23 -3.56 2.46 17.84
N ALA A 24 -2.24 2.53 17.99
CA ALA A 24 -1.47 3.72 17.66
C ALA A 24 -1.84 4.17 16.24
N ALA A 25 -2.19 5.44 16.10
CA ALA A 25 -2.52 5.97 14.79
C ALA A 25 -1.31 5.89 13.87
N LEU A 26 -1.57 5.66 12.58
CA LEU A 26 -0.60 5.77 11.50
C LEU A 26 0.12 7.12 11.62
N GLY A 27 1.37 7.08 12.09
CA GLY A 27 2.22 8.27 12.26
C GLY A 27 2.62 8.62 13.70
N ASP A 28 2.04 8.01 14.74
CA ASP A 28 2.42 8.32 16.13
C ASP A 28 3.70 7.57 16.54
N VAL A 29 4.84 8.22 16.27
CA VAL A 29 6.17 7.79 16.69
C VAL A 29 6.24 7.83 18.23
N GLY A 30 6.11 6.67 18.89
CA GLY A 30 6.46 6.51 20.31
C GLY A 30 5.37 6.75 21.37
N GLY A 31 4.08 6.80 21.02
CA GLY A 31 3.01 7.04 21.99
C GLY A 31 2.76 5.89 22.99
N LEU A 32 2.53 6.24 24.27
CA LEU A 32 1.95 5.40 25.33
C LEU A 32 0.72 4.60 24.84
N PRO A 33 0.29 3.50 25.49
CA PRO A 33 -1.07 2.99 25.32
C PRO A 33 -2.04 4.13 25.62
N LYS A 34 -2.67 4.61 24.55
CA LYS A 34 -3.54 5.77 24.55
C LYS A 34 -4.93 5.27 24.91
N ILE A 35 -5.23 5.21 26.21
CA ILE A 35 -6.55 4.78 26.67
C ILE A 35 -7.50 5.98 26.59
N ASP A 36 -8.50 5.93 25.73
CA ASP A 36 -9.60 6.89 25.72
C ASP A 36 -10.70 6.34 26.62
N PHE A 37 -11.12 7.12 27.61
CA PHE A 37 -12.39 6.82 28.27
C PHE A 37 -13.51 7.47 27.45
N VAL A 38 -14.42 6.64 26.94
CA VAL A 38 -15.50 7.06 26.05
C VAL A 38 -16.82 6.81 26.75
N LEU A 39 -17.58 7.88 26.95
CA LEU A 39 -18.97 7.83 27.35
C LEU A 39 -19.85 8.20 26.14
N ASP A 40 -20.76 7.32 25.73
CA ASP A 40 -21.65 7.53 24.58
C ASP A 40 -23.11 7.29 24.98
N ASN A 41 -23.96 8.30 24.82
CA ASN A 41 -25.39 8.18 25.06
C ASN A 41 -26.13 8.31 23.74
N GLN A 42 -27.07 7.40 23.49
CA GLN A 42 -27.87 7.38 22.27
C GLN A 42 -29.35 7.29 22.64
N ALA A 43 -30.15 8.20 22.08
CA ALA A 43 -31.59 8.13 22.13
C ALA A 43 -32.14 8.16 20.71
N ARG A 44 -33.01 7.22 20.37
CA ARG A 44 -33.65 7.11 19.06
C ARG A 44 -35.14 6.96 19.23
N LEU A 45 -35.89 7.69 18.41
CA LEU A 45 -37.30 7.45 18.17
C LEU A 45 -37.51 7.30 16.67
N LYS A 46 -38.11 6.19 16.25
CA LYS A 46 -38.45 5.92 14.85
C LYS A 46 -39.92 5.55 14.74
N VAL A 47 -40.65 6.27 13.90
CA VAL A 47 -42.03 5.96 13.55
C VAL A 47 -42.03 5.52 12.09
N CYS A 48 -42.69 4.42 11.78
CA CYS A 48 -42.96 4.01 10.41
C CYS A 48 -44.45 3.77 10.25
N ALA A 49 -44.97 4.17 9.09
CA ALA A 49 -46.33 3.89 8.68
C ALA A 49 -46.31 3.27 7.29
N TRP A 50 -47.26 2.39 7.02
CA TRP A 50 -47.45 1.84 5.69
C TRP A 50 -48.93 1.65 5.40
N ALA A 51 -49.27 1.76 4.12
CA ALA A 51 -50.58 1.47 3.58
C ALA A 51 -50.41 0.66 2.29
N GLU A 52 -51.17 -0.41 2.13
CA GLU A 52 -51.14 -1.23 0.92
C GLU A 52 -52.55 -1.61 0.47
N ALA A 53 -52.71 -1.84 -0.83
CA ALA A 53 -53.94 -2.32 -1.43
C ALA A 53 -53.60 -3.34 -2.52
N GLY A 54 -54.37 -4.42 -2.58
CA GLY A 54 -54.22 -5.39 -3.66
C GLY A 54 -55.04 -6.66 -3.50
N ILE A 55 -54.60 -7.69 -4.21
CA ILE A 55 -55.21 -9.02 -4.22
C ILE A 55 -54.15 -10.01 -3.78
N ASP A 56 -54.46 -10.79 -2.74
CA ASP A 56 -53.67 -11.94 -2.32
C ASP A 56 -54.62 -13.14 -2.28
N ILE A 57 -54.37 -14.12 -3.14
CA ILE A 57 -55.13 -15.36 -3.24
C ILE A 57 -54.19 -16.56 -3.11
N TRP A 58 -53.27 -16.54 -2.14
CA TRP A 58 -52.38 -17.66 -1.73
C TRP A 58 -51.39 -18.18 -2.80
N ILE A 59 -51.88 -18.54 -3.98
CA ILE A 59 -51.12 -18.94 -5.17
C ILE A 59 -50.65 -17.75 -6.01
N ALA A 60 -51.30 -16.58 -5.86
CA ALA A 60 -50.94 -15.34 -6.54
C ALA A 60 -51.24 -14.12 -5.66
N LYS A 61 -50.30 -13.17 -5.61
CA LYS A 61 -50.40 -11.90 -4.91
C LYS A 61 -49.98 -10.78 -5.84
N ALA A 62 -50.75 -9.70 -5.88
CA ALA A 62 -50.40 -8.46 -6.53
C ALA A 62 -50.83 -7.31 -5.62
N VAL A 63 -49.85 -6.62 -5.03
CA VAL A 63 -50.08 -5.51 -4.11
C VAL A 63 -49.30 -4.28 -4.54
N VAL A 64 -49.90 -3.12 -4.34
CA VAL A 64 -49.24 -1.83 -4.41
C VAL A 64 -49.40 -1.14 -3.07
N GLY A 65 -48.38 -0.42 -2.63
CA GLY A 65 -48.44 0.26 -1.34
C GLY A 65 -47.43 1.39 -1.23
N VAL A 66 -47.61 2.17 -0.18
CA VAL A 66 -46.69 3.20 0.28
C VAL A 66 -46.23 2.86 1.67
N ARG A 67 -44.96 3.09 1.96
CA ARG A 67 -44.41 3.03 3.32
C ARG A 67 -43.51 4.22 3.54
N GLY A 68 -43.61 4.82 4.71
CA GLY A 68 -42.79 5.96 5.09
C GLY A 68 -42.41 5.87 6.55
N GLY A 69 -41.40 6.62 6.92
CA GLY A 69 -40.96 6.70 8.31
C GLY A 69 -40.24 7.99 8.60
N ALA A 70 -40.33 8.41 9.85
CA ALA A 70 -39.57 9.50 10.40
C ALA A 70 -38.75 8.98 11.59
N SER A 71 -37.51 9.42 11.72
CA SER A 71 -36.71 9.18 12.91
C SER A 71 -36.06 10.45 13.43
N ILE A 72 -35.93 10.48 14.75
CA ILE A 72 -35.09 11.42 15.48
C ILE A 72 -34.06 10.58 16.22
N ASP A 73 -32.80 10.86 15.95
CA ASP A 73 -31.64 10.18 16.49
C ASP A 73 -30.78 11.22 17.22
N MET A 74 -30.72 11.14 18.54
CA MET A 74 -29.89 11.96 19.41
C MET A 74 -28.72 11.14 19.91
N GLN A 75 -27.54 11.72 19.90
CA GLN A 75 -26.34 11.11 20.45
C GLN A 75 -25.54 12.17 21.19
N THR A 76 -25.04 11.86 22.38
CA THR A 76 -24.05 12.67 23.07
C THR A 76 -22.84 11.81 23.36
N ARG A 77 -21.65 12.41 23.26
CA ARG A 77 -20.40 11.70 23.46
C ARG A 77 -19.43 12.57 24.24
N VAL A 78 -18.80 11.94 25.22
CA VAL A 78 -17.64 12.48 25.93
C VAL A 78 -16.47 11.54 25.67
N VAL A 79 -15.38 12.10 25.17
CA VAL A 79 -14.10 11.39 25.05
C VAL A 79 -13.13 12.07 26.00
N LEU A 80 -12.59 11.29 26.92
CA LEU A 80 -11.54 11.66 27.85
C LEU A 80 -10.26 10.89 27.47
N PRO A 81 -9.39 11.46 26.64
CA PRO A 81 -8.15 10.80 26.26
C PRO A 81 -7.20 10.84 27.45
N THR A 82 -6.77 9.70 27.98
CA THR A 82 -5.87 9.64 29.16
C THR A 82 -4.44 10.14 28.91
N TYR A 83 -4.20 10.81 27.79
CA TYR A 83 -2.89 11.27 27.33
C TYR A 83 -2.99 12.64 26.62
N SER A 84 -4.17 13.27 26.63
CA SER A 84 -4.41 14.63 26.13
C SER A 84 -4.92 15.49 27.28
N GLN A 85 -4.72 16.80 27.25
CA GLN A 85 -5.36 17.71 28.21
C GLN A 85 -6.79 18.12 27.82
N GLN A 86 -7.26 17.75 26.64
CA GLN A 86 -8.56 18.17 26.14
C GLN A 86 -9.62 17.09 26.36
N THR A 87 -10.72 17.50 26.98
CA THR A 87 -11.96 16.73 27.01
C THR A 87 -12.80 17.12 25.81
N TYR A 88 -13.23 16.12 25.04
CA TYR A 88 -14.03 16.34 23.85
C TYR A 88 -15.46 15.95 24.13
N THR A 89 -16.34 16.93 24.14
CA THR A 89 -17.77 16.74 24.34
C THR A 89 -18.51 17.13 23.07
N GLY A 90 -19.47 16.31 22.65
CA GLY A 90 -20.25 16.63 21.48
C GLY A 90 -21.61 15.98 21.47
N ALA A 91 -22.57 16.69 20.91
CA ALA A 91 -23.88 16.17 20.63
C ALA A 91 -24.13 16.13 19.12
N LYS A 92 -24.92 15.15 18.70
CA LYS A 92 -25.44 14.97 17.36
C LYS A 92 -26.94 14.78 17.45
N LEU A 93 -27.67 15.55 16.66
CA LEU A 93 -29.09 15.36 16.41
C LEU A 93 -29.26 15.08 14.93
N ALA A 94 -29.78 13.92 14.56
CA ALA A 94 -30.17 13.59 13.20
C ALA A 94 -31.69 13.42 13.13
N VAL A 95 -32.30 14.08 12.16
CA VAL A 95 -33.71 13.91 11.83
C VAL A 95 -33.78 13.37 10.40
N ARG A 96 -34.50 12.27 10.22
CA ARG A 96 -34.73 11.65 8.92
C ARG A 96 -36.21 11.47 8.66
N ALA A 97 -36.63 11.70 7.44
CA ALA A 97 -37.95 11.36 6.96
C ALA A 97 -37.85 10.79 5.54
N SER A 98 -38.45 9.64 5.31
CA SER A 98 -38.42 8.97 4.00
C SER A 98 -39.77 8.37 3.67
N MET A 99 -40.15 8.35 2.40
CA MET A 99 -41.33 7.67 1.91
C MET A 99 -41.06 7.02 0.56
N GLU A 100 -41.50 5.76 0.41
CA GLU A 100 -41.35 4.98 -0.81
C GLU A 100 -42.69 4.32 -1.18
N ALA A 101 -42.96 4.25 -2.48
CA ALA A 101 -43.98 3.39 -3.06
C ALA A 101 -43.37 2.05 -3.47
N TYR A 102 -44.16 0.98 -3.43
CA TYR A 102 -43.74 -0.32 -3.94
C TYR A 102 -44.89 -1.04 -4.64
N ALA A 103 -44.52 -1.90 -5.58
CA ALA A 103 -45.39 -2.87 -6.21
C ALA A 103 -44.75 -4.25 -6.06
N GLU A 104 -45.53 -5.23 -5.63
CA GLU A 104 -45.09 -6.61 -5.44
C GLU A 104 -46.07 -7.55 -6.13
N ALA A 105 -45.56 -8.36 -7.04
CA ALA A 105 -46.28 -9.44 -7.68
C ALA A 105 -45.60 -10.76 -7.32
N ARG A 106 -46.35 -11.70 -6.76
CA ARG A 106 -45.90 -13.06 -6.47
C ARG A 106 -46.84 -14.04 -7.14
N VAL A 107 -46.29 -15.04 -7.83
CA VAL A 107 -47.04 -16.19 -8.33
C VAL A 107 -46.24 -17.43 -7.92
N LEU A 108 -46.86 -18.31 -7.13
CA LEU A 108 -46.20 -19.46 -6.51
C LEU A 108 -44.92 -19.06 -5.73
N PHE A 109 -43.75 -19.54 -6.15
CA PHE A 109 -42.44 -19.27 -5.56
C PHE A 109 -41.71 -18.07 -6.21
N VAL A 110 -42.25 -17.51 -7.29
CA VAL A 110 -41.62 -16.39 -8.02
C VAL A 110 -42.19 -15.07 -7.50
N THR A 111 -41.32 -14.23 -6.96
CA THR A 111 -41.69 -12.89 -6.46
C THR A 111 -40.93 -11.81 -7.22
N LYS A 112 -41.65 -10.84 -7.79
CA LYS A 112 -41.11 -9.62 -8.40
C LYS A 112 -41.58 -8.41 -7.59
N LYS A 113 -40.62 -7.63 -7.10
CA LYS A 113 -40.89 -6.41 -6.34
C LYS A 113 -40.18 -5.24 -7.00
N LYS A 114 -40.92 -4.14 -7.19
CA LYS A 114 -40.39 -2.86 -7.66
C LYS A 114 -40.69 -1.79 -6.62
N LYS A 115 -39.75 -0.86 -6.42
CA LYS A 115 -39.83 0.21 -5.43
C LYS A 115 -39.53 1.54 -6.10
N TRP A 116 -40.14 2.61 -5.61
CA TRP A 116 -39.95 3.99 -6.07
C TRP A 116 -39.83 4.90 -4.85
N THR A 117 -38.74 5.64 -4.74
CA THR A 117 -38.58 6.66 -3.69
C THR A 117 -39.44 7.86 -4.03
N ILE A 118 -40.30 8.29 -3.10
CA ILE A 118 -41.11 9.52 -3.25
C ILE A 118 -40.31 10.70 -2.70
N PHE A 119 -39.77 10.56 -1.49
CA PHE A 119 -38.78 11.48 -0.94
C PHE A 119 -37.89 10.78 0.09
N ASP A 120 -36.67 11.25 0.25
CA ASP A 120 -35.77 10.91 1.35
C ASP A 120 -35.08 12.21 1.79
N ALA A 121 -35.38 12.66 3.00
CA ALA A 121 -34.89 13.90 3.57
C ALA A 121 -34.17 13.57 4.88
N GLN A 122 -32.94 14.04 5.00
CA GLN A 122 -32.15 13.89 6.22
C GLN A 122 -31.46 15.21 6.52
N LYS A 123 -31.51 15.61 7.79
CA LYS A 123 -30.71 16.71 8.32
C LYS A 123 -30.03 16.27 9.60
N THR A 124 -28.79 16.69 9.78
CA THR A 124 -28.01 16.43 10.98
C THR A 124 -27.44 17.74 11.47
N TRP A 125 -27.47 17.91 12.78
CA TRP A 125 -26.90 19.04 13.50
C TRP A 125 -25.93 18.53 14.54
N TYR A 126 -24.89 19.31 14.79
CA TYR A 126 -23.87 19.04 15.77
C TYR A 126 -23.82 20.19 16.78
N ALA A 127 -23.47 19.89 18.03
CA ALA A 127 -23.24 20.89 19.05
C ALA A 127 -22.01 20.50 19.90
N PRO A 128 -20.89 21.24 19.81
CA PRO A 128 -20.62 22.33 18.86
C PRO A 128 -20.60 21.84 17.39
N ASP A 129 -20.79 22.73 16.41
CA ASP A 129 -20.82 22.42 14.96
C ASP A 129 -19.46 22.68 14.33
N ASP A 130 -18.42 22.07 14.91
CA ASP A 130 -17.03 22.23 14.52
C ASP A 130 -16.20 20.98 14.85
N ALA A 131 -14.91 21.01 14.51
CA ALA A 131 -13.96 19.93 14.74
C ALA A 131 -13.66 19.63 16.23
N SER A 132 -14.22 20.38 17.19
CA SER A 132 -14.11 20.04 18.61
C SER A 132 -15.17 19.02 19.07
N ASN A 133 -16.23 18.82 18.27
CA ASN A 133 -17.26 17.84 18.55
C ASN A 133 -16.84 16.43 18.08
N PRO A 134 -16.68 15.44 18.99
CA PRO A 134 -16.23 14.08 18.66
C PRO A 134 -17.21 13.28 17.77
N LEU A 135 -18.41 13.80 17.51
CA LEU A 135 -19.40 13.21 16.61
C LEU A 135 -19.41 13.89 15.23
N HIS A 136 -18.75 15.04 15.07
CA HIS A 136 -18.69 15.82 13.83
C HIS A 136 -17.77 15.15 12.79
N PRO A 137 -18.11 15.11 11.49
CA PRO A 137 -17.29 14.47 10.45
C PRO A 137 -15.84 14.97 10.45
N ASP A 138 -15.66 16.29 10.57
CA ASP A 138 -14.35 16.97 10.50
C ASP A 138 -13.51 16.90 11.79
N TYR A 139 -13.87 16.02 12.73
CA TYR A 139 -13.09 15.76 13.94
C TYR A 139 -11.76 15.05 13.56
N GLY A 140 -10.80 15.83 13.07
CA GLY A 140 -9.38 15.56 12.85
C GLY A 140 -9.00 14.24 12.16
N GLU A 141 -8.86 14.25 10.83
CA GLU A 141 -8.32 13.13 10.02
C GLU A 141 -6.83 12.79 10.28
N GLY A 142 -6.12 13.48 11.18
CA GLY A 142 -4.67 13.26 11.39
C GLY A 142 -4.14 13.18 12.83
N ILE A 143 -4.94 13.47 13.87
CA ILE A 143 -4.45 13.49 15.27
C ILE A 143 -5.29 12.57 16.18
N PHE A 144 -6.53 12.28 15.77
CA PHE A 144 -7.41 11.34 16.45
C PHE A 144 -8.15 10.39 15.50
N SER A 145 -7.67 10.26 14.26
CA SER A 145 -8.21 9.41 13.18
C SER A 145 -7.75 7.95 13.22
N PHE A 146 -7.56 7.41 14.42
CA PHE A 146 -8.12 6.08 14.65
C PHE A 146 -9.45 6.34 15.32
N ASP A 147 -10.48 6.30 14.47
CA ASP A 147 -11.87 6.46 14.80
C ASP A 147 -12.24 5.85 16.17
N SER A 148 -12.24 6.71 17.19
CA SER A 148 -13.00 6.45 18.41
C SER A 148 -14.52 6.41 18.09
N LYS A 149 -14.93 6.76 16.86
CA LYS A 149 -16.27 6.50 16.32
C LYS A 149 -16.51 5.05 15.89
N ASN A 150 -15.47 4.23 15.65
CA ASN A 150 -15.62 2.89 15.06
C ASN A 150 -15.74 1.79 16.10
N VAL A 151 -15.13 1.95 17.26
CA VAL A 151 -15.10 0.93 18.31
C VAL A 151 -16.44 0.80 19.06
N THR A 152 -17.16 1.90 19.25
CA THR A 152 -18.43 1.90 19.99
C THR A 152 -19.62 1.40 19.16
N LYS A 153 -19.51 1.37 17.82
CA LYS A 153 -20.60 0.96 16.92
C LYS A 153 -20.57 -0.54 16.55
N SER A 154 -19.52 -1.28 16.94
CA SER A 154 -19.13 -2.55 16.31
C SER A 154 -19.85 -3.81 16.81
N TYR A 155 -20.84 -3.71 17.70
CA TYR A 155 -21.66 -4.85 18.15
C TYR A 155 -22.62 -5.43 17.10
N LYS A 156 -22.55 -4.92 15.87
CA LYS A 156 -23.29 -5.48 14.74
C LYS A 156 -22.51 -6.65 14.15
N ARG A 157 -23.25 -7.60 13.58
CA ARG A 157 -22.68 -8.66 12.76
C ARG A 157 -21.97 -8.04 11.58
N LEU A 158 -20.67 -8.29 11.42
CA LEU A 158 -19.97 -7.98 10.16
C LEU A 158 -20.70 -8.69 9.00
N ARG A 159 -21.34 -7.91 8.12
CA ARG A 159 -22.30 -8.40 7.11
C ARG A 159 -21.66 -8.66 5.73
N ARG A 160 -20.37 -8.40 5.60
CA ARG A 160 -19.58 -8.63 4.40
C ARG A 160 -19.64 -10.08 3.93
N LYS A 161 -19.79 -10.25 2.62
CA LYS A 161 -19.91 -11.58 1.98
C LYS A 161 -18.56 -12.24 1.73
N ASP A 162 -17.53 -11.44 1.52
CA ASP A 162 -16.12 -11.77 1.29
C ASP A 162 -15.31 -11.96 2.58
N ILE A 163 -15.91 -11.79 3.77
CA ILE A 163 -15.20 -12.04 5.05
C ILE A 163 -14.61 -13.46 5.17
N ARG A 164 -15.23 -14.44 4.47
CA ARG A 164 -14.73 -15.82 4.43
C ARG A 164 -13.42 -15.97 3.66
N GLU A 165 -13.09 -14.99 2.82
CA GLU A 165 -11.81 -14.92 2.12
C GLU A 165 -10.70 -14.45 3.07
N LEU A 166 -11.05 -13.76 4.15
CA LEU A 166 -10.10 -13.33 5.18
C LEU A 166 -9.77 -14.45 6.17
N GLY A 167 -10.74 -15.30 6.52
CA GLY A 167 -10.60 -16.39 7.48
C GLY A 167 -11.94 -17.01 7.88
N THR A 168 -11.93 -18.00 8.78
CA THR A 168 -13.17 -18.65 9.23
C THR A 168 -13.78 -17.85 10.40
N PRO A 169 -14.98 -17.25 10.26
CA PRO A 169 -15.59 -16.54 11.37
C PRO A 169 -16.02 -17.50 12.48
N ILE A 170 -15.34 -17.44 13.62
CA ILE A 170 -15.69 -18.22 14.82
C ILE A 170 -16.66 -17.46 15.73
N ILE A 171 -16.59 -16.12 15.73
CA ILE A 171 -17.53 -15.26 16.47
C ILE A 171 -17.89 -14.07 15.61
N SER A 172 -19.17 -13.93 15.24
CA SER A 172 -19.61 -12.96 14.23
C SER A 172 -20.21 -11.66 14.78
N ASN A 173 -20.46 -11.59 16.09
CA ASN A 173 -21.00 -10.43 16.80
C ASN A 173 -20.15 -10.17 18.05
N VAL A 174 -19.09 -9.38 17.91
CA VAL A 174 -18.22 -9.03 19.03
C VAL A 174 -18.08 -7.52 19.16
N SER A 175 -17.57 -7.07 20.30
CA SER A 175 -17.08 -5.70 20.43
C SER A 175 -15.97 -5.43 19.41
N GLY A 176 -15.90 -4.20 18.90
CA GLY A 176 -14.74 -3.74 18.13
C GLY A 176 -13.45 -3.70 18.95
N MET A 177 -13.53 -3.90 20.27
CA MET A 177 -12.40 -4.08 21.17
C MET A 177 -12.04 -5.53 21.44
N ALA A 178 -12.70 -6.52 20.83
CA ALA A 178 -12.47 -7.91 21.18
C ALA A 178 -11.00 -8.29 20.97
N ARG A 179 -10.37 -8.80 22.01
CA ARG A 179 -9.01 -9.33 22.02
C ARG A 179 -9.10 -10.85 22.17
N PRO A 180 -9.06 -11.62 21.08
CA PRO A 180 -9.03 -13.07 21.22
C PRO A 180 -7.71 -13.48 21.87
N THR A 181 -7.78 -14.38 22.84
CA THR A 181 -6.62 -14.98 23.49
C THR A 181 -6.90 -16.46 23.67
N TYR A 182 -6.06 -17.32 23.12
CA TYR A 182 -6.25 -18.76 23.26
C TYR A 182 -6.07 -19.18 24.72
N LEU A 183 -6.88 -20.14 25.15
CA LEU A 183 -6.75 -20.85 26.40
C LEU A 183 -6.06 -22.21 26.18
N LEU A 184 -5.89 -23.03 27.22
CA LEU A 184 -5.12 -24.27 27.13
C LEU A 184 -5.65 -25.23 26.05
N GLY A 185 -4.74 -25.80 25.26
CA GLY A 185 -5.04 -26.80 24.23
C GLY A 185 -5.73 -26.26 22.96
N GLY A 186 -5.81 -24.93 22.78
CA GLY A 186 -6.22 -24.33 21.50
C GLY A 186 -7.66 -24.60 21.05
N GLY A 187 -8.51 -25.10 21.96
CA GLY A 187 -9.93 -25.38 21.72
C GLY A 187 -10.88 -24.28 22.20
N SER A 188 -10.34 -23.32 22.97
CA SER A 188 -11.09 -22.25 23.62
C SER A 188 -10.41 -20.90 23.41
N VAL A 189 -11.21 -19.86 23.19
CA VAL A 189 -10.74 -18.48 23.00
C VAL A 189 -11.42 -17.58 24.04
N LEU A 190 -10.64 -16.89 24.84
CA LEU A 190 -11.06 -15.82 25.73
C LEU A 190 -11.11 -14.49 24.97
N PHE A 191 -12.10 -13.66 25.23
CA PHE A 191 -12.22 -12.33 24.63
C PHE A 191 -13.13 -11.43 25.47
N ASN A 192 -12.93 -10.12 25.38
CA ASN A 192 -13.84 -9.12 25.93
C ASN A 192 -15.02 -8.89 24.98
N ASN A 193 -16.23 -8.80 25.53
CA ASN A 193 -17.46 -8.62 24.78
C ASN A 193 -18.62 -8.13 25.65
N LEU A 194 -19.66 -7.59 25.03
CA LEU A 194 -20.93 -7.36 25.71
C LEU A 194 -21.77 -8.63 25.77
N LYS A 195 -22.32 -8.90 26.95
CA LYS A 195 -23.30 -9.99 27.09
C LYS A 195 -24.64 -9.61 26.49
N THR A 196 -25.15 -8.43 26.80
CA THR A 196 -26.40 -7.90 26.22
C THR A 196 -26.10 -6.88 25.12
N ALA A 197 -26.49 -7.18 23.87
CA ALA A 197 -26.24 -6.31 22.75
C ALA A 197 -26.93 -4.95 22.94
N GLY A 198 -26.14 -3.88 23.09
CA GLY A 198 -26.62 -2.52 23.29
C GLY A 198 -26.77 -2.06 24.74
N ASP A 199 -26.50 -2.93 25.72
CA ASP A 199 -26.19 -2.53 27.09
C ASP A 199 -24.67 -2.47 27.23
N TYR A 200 -24.15 -1.26 27.13
CA TYR A 200 -22.73 -1.03 27.05
C TYR A 200 -22.07 -0.83 28.42
N ASN A 201 -22.82 -1.07 29.50
CA ASN A 201 -22.30 -1.23 30.86
C ASN A 201 -22.16 -2.73 31.22
N ASP A 202 -22.38 -3.63 30.26
CA ASP A 202 -22.35 -5.09 30.43
C ASP A 202 -21.12 -5.70 29.75
N ASP A 203 -19.96 -5.05 29.88
CA ASP A 203 -18.67 -5.60 29.42
C ASP A 203 -18.28 -6.81 30.27
N ARG A 204 -18.02 -7.93 29.59
CA ARG A 204 -17.65 -9.21 30.18
C ARG A 204 -16.43 -9.77 29.49
N LEU A 205 -15.72 -10.60 30.24
CA LEU A 205 -14.83 -11.60 29.63
C LEU A 205 -15.63 -12.85 29.32
N GLN A 206 -15.61 -13.28 28.06
CA GLN A 206 -16.32 -14.45 27.58
C GLN A 206 -15.34 -15.48 27.02
N VAL A 207 -15.62 -16.74 27.25
CA VAL A 207 -14.93 -17.89 26.69
C VAL A 207 -15.80 -18.49 25.59
N TYR A 208 -15.23 -18.56 24.38
CA TYR A 208 -15.79 -19.30 23.25
C TYR A 208 -15.22 -20.70 23.24
N THR A 209 -16.08 -21.72 23.20
CA THR A 209 -15.68 -23.14 23.15
C THR A 209 -16.77 -23.93 22.43
N GLY A 210 -16.38 -24.76 21.45
CA GLY A 210 -17.30 -25.67 20.77
C GLY A 210 -18.53 -24.98 20.13
N GLY A 211 -18.36 -23.78 19.57
CA GLY A 211 -19.45 -23.02 18.94
C GLY A 211 -20.31 -22.18 19.88
N SER A 212 -20.06 -22.22 21.19
CA SER A 212 -20.84 -21.50 22.20
C SER A 212 -19.97 -20.50 22.95
N LYS A 213 -20.57 -19.37 23.38
CA LYS A 213 -19.94 -18.38 24.26
C LYS A 213 -20.51 -18.48 25.66
N SER A 214 -19.66 -18.34 26.66
CA SER A 214 -20.03 -18.33 28.09
C SER A 214 -19.22 -17.28 28.81
N ASP A 215 -19.77 -16.65 29.84
CA ASP A 215 -19.02 -15.70 30.66
C ASP A 215 -17.92 -16.46 31.43
N LEU A 216 -16.69 -15.91 31.48
CA LEU A 216 -15.56 -16.49 32.21
C LEU A 216 -15.97 -16.76 33.67
N VAL A 217 -16.59 -15.75 34.29
CA VAL A 217 -17.04 -15.77 35.69
C VAL A 217 -18.39 -15.08 35.80
N ASN A 218 -19.35 -15.75 36.46
CA ASN A 218 -20.64 -15.16 36.80
C ASN A 218 -20.53 -14.47 38.16
N THR A 219 -20.05 -13.23 38.18
CA THR A 219 -19.74 -12.51 39.44
C THR A 219 -20.98 -12.09 40.22
N GLY A 220 -22.21 -12.24 39.69
CA GLY A 220 -23.44 -11.70 40.29
C GLY A 220 -23.52 -10.16 40.34
N VAL A 221 -22.38 -9.48 40.20
CA VAL A 221 -22.23 -8.04 40.06
C VAL A 221 -22.21 -7.70 38.57
N ASN A 222 -23.06 -6.78 38.13
CA ASN A 222 -23.06 -6.17 36.79
C ASN A 222 -21.90 -5.16 36.63
N ALA A 223 -20.71 -5.53 37.10
CA ALA A 223 -19.53 -4.70 37.05
C ALA A 223 -18.76 -5.00 35.75
N PRO A 224 -18.63 -4.01 34.85
CA PRO A 224 -17.85 -4.12 33.62
C PRO A 224 -16.42 -4.67 33.83
N MET A 225 -15.97 -5.47 32.87
CA MET A 225 -14.59 -6.00 32.77
C MET A 225 -13.95 -5.54 31.47
N TYR A 226 -12.83 -4.81 31.54
CA TYR A 226 -12.33 -4.05 30.40
C TYR A 226 -11.05 -4.63 29.78
N ASP A 227 -9.99 -4.72 30.57
CA ASP A 227 -8.70 -5.24 30.13
C ASP A 227 -8.33 -6.52 30.87
N PHE A 228 -7.54 -7.36 30.21
CA PHE A 228 -7.13 -8.64 30.77
C PHE A 228 -5.80 -9.15 30.21
N SER A 229 -5.20 -10.05 30.98
CA SER A 229 -4.09 -10.90 30.57
C SER A 229 -4.40 -12.33 30.97
N ALA A 230 -4.14 -13.26 30.05
CA ALA A 230 -4.29 -14.68 30.29
C ALA A 230 -2.95 -15.40 30.13
N ALA A 231 -2.71 -16.38 31.00
CA ALA A 231 -1.54 -17.24 30.97
C ALA A 231 -1.96 -18.68 31.24
N ARG A 232 -1.20 -19.62 30.68
CA ARG A 232 -1.49 -21.05 30.71
C ARG A 232 -0.21 -21.88 30.75
N ASN A 233 -0.33 -23.13 31.18
CA ASN A 233 0.73 -24.13 31.05
C ASN A 233 0.18 -25.51 30.61
N SER A 234 1.05 -26.37 30.10
CA SER A 234 0.71 -27.79 29.81
C SER A 234 0.34 -28.60 31.05
N GLY A 235 0.71 -28.13 32.25
CA GLY A 235 0.31 -28.71 33.53
C GLY A 235 -1.17 -28.55 33.89
N GLY A 236 -1.99 -27.88 33.06
CA GLY A 236 -3.43 -27.77 33.26
C GLY A 236 -3.89 -26.53 34.03
N THR A 237 -2.97 -25.62 34.38
CA THR A 237 -3.28 -24.38 35.10
C THR A 237 -3.46 -23.23 34.12
N GLU A 238 -4.56 -22.49 34.28
CA GLU A 238 -4.89 -21.30 33.52
C GLU A 238 -5.22 -20.16 34.48
N VAL A 239 -4.67 -18.99 34.20
CA VAL A 239 -4.84 -17.78 35.01
C VAL A 239 -5.28 -16.66 34.10
N VAL A 240 -6.33 -15.94 34.49
CA VAL A 240 -6.81 -14.74 33.82
C VAL A 240 -6.84 -13.61 34.85
N ALA A 241 -5.96 -12.63 34.71
CA ALA A 241 -6.00 -11.40 35.50
C ALA A 241 -6.72 -10.32 34.70
N PHE A 242 -7.62 -9.57 35.33
CA PHE A 242 -8.47 -8.61 34.63
C PHE A 242 -8.85 -7.42 35.49
N GLU A 243 -9.08 -6.31 34.81
CA GLU A 243 -9.64 -5.10 35.38
C GLU A 243 -11.14 -5.23 35.53
N GLN A 244 -11.65 -4.87 36.70
CA GLN A 244 -13.07 -4.75 36.95
C GLN A 244 -13.34 -3.46 37.71
N VAL A 245 -14.41 -2.76 37.34
CA VAL A 245 -14.88 -1.61 38.13
C VAL A 245 -15.72 -2.05 39.32
N LYS A 246 -15.65 -1.34 40.44
CA LYS A 246 -16.45 -1.66 41.63
C LYS A 246 -17.96 -1.59 41.35
N SER A 247 -18.38 -0.63 40.52
CA SER A 247 -19.78 -0.35 40.18
C SER A 247 -19.84 0.43 38.86
N PRO A 248 -20.87 0.25 38.02
CA PRO A 248 -21.11 1.13 36.88
C PRO A 248 -21.18 2.59 37.32
N ILE A 249 -20.59 3.50 36.56
CA ILE A 249 -20.67 4.94 36.78
C ILE A 249 -21.65 5.49 35.73
N SER A 250 -22.69 6.20 36.16
CA SER A 250 -23.68 6.74 35.22
C SER A 250 -23.18 8.01 34.54
N ALA A 251 -23.67 8.25 33.32
CA ALA A 251 -23.37 9.46 32.56
C ALA A 251 -23.72 10.74 33.33
N GLY A 252 -24.89 10.76 33.98
CA GLY A 252 -25.34 11.92 34.76
C GLY A 252 -24.49 12.20 36.00
N GLU A 253 -23.85 11.19 36.58
CA GLU A 253 -22.88 11.39 37.67
C GLU A 253 -21.61 12.05 37.14
N LEU A 254 -21.07 11.59 36.00
CA LEU A 254 -19.85 12.14 35.40
C LEU A 254 -20.06 13.57 34.88
N GLU A 255 -21.19 13.86 34.23
CA GLU A 255 -21.49 15.17 33.63
C GLU A 255 -21.47 16.35 34.63
N THR A 256 -21.61 16.06 35.92
CA THR A 256 -21.60 17.08 37.00
C THR A 256 -20.23 17.27 37.67
N MET A 257 -19.25 16.45 37.32
CA MET A 257 -17.91 16.44 37.91
C MET A 257 -16.91 17.20 37.04
N SER A 258 -15.85 17.77 37.65
CA SER A 258 -14.71 18.30 36.88
C SER A 258 -13.94 17.17 36.20
N GLU A 259 -13.23 17.45 35.11
CA GLU A 259 -12.46 16.45 34.33
C GLU A 259 -11.47 15.65 35.19
N GLU A 260 -10.77 16.33 36.09
CA GLU A 260 -9.87 15.71 37.08
C GLU A 260 -10.63 14.78 38.03
N THR A 261 -11.84 15.19 38.47
CA THR A 261 -12.68 14.38 39.36
C THR A 261 -13.29 13.19 38.63
N GLN A 262 -13.66 13.33 37.36
CA GLN A 262 -14.16 12.23 36.52
C GLN A 262 -13.08 11.16 36.36
N MET A 263 -11.87 11.56 35.96
CA MET A 263 -10.73 10.65 35.80
C MET A 263 -10.35 9.96 37.09
N LYS A 264 -10.29 10.72 38.19
CA LYS A 264 -10.07 10.17 39.53
C LYS A 264 -11.14 9.15 39.92
N THR A 265 -12.42 9.50 39.72
CA THR A 265 -13.55 8.63 40.02
C THR A 265 -13.54 7.35 39.19
N VAL A 266 -13.18 7.41 37.91
CA VAL A 266 -13.11 6.23 37.05
C VAL A 266 -11.91 5.34 37.42
N THR A 267 -10.74 5.95 37.60
CA THR A 267 -9.49 5.20 37.85
C THR A 267 -9.45 4.60 39.25
N GLU A 268 -9.82 5.34 40.30
CA GLU A 268 -9.89 4.82 41.67
C GLU A 268 -11.00 3.78 41.84
N ASN A 269 -11.97 3.74 40.93
CA ASN A 269 -13.04 2.75 40.91
C ASN A 269 -12.67 1.47 40.14
N THR A 270 -11.41 1.33 39.69
CA THR A 270 -10.89 0.17 38.93
C THR A 270 -9.92 -0.66 39.77
N GLY A 271 -10.14 -1.97 39.79
CA GLY A 271 -9.42 -2.93 40.62
C GLY A 271 -9.04 -4.18 39.85
N ILE A 272 -8.01 -4.89 40.32
CA ILE A 272 -7.56 -6.14 39.69
C ILE A 272 -8.19 -7.34 40.39
N ARG A 273 -8.79 -8.21 39.57
CA ARG A 273 -9.19 -9.55 39.93
C ARG A 273 -8.42 -10.58 39.13
N VAL A 274 -8.35 -11.78 39.69
CA VAL A 274 -7.78 -12.94 39.04
C VAL A 274 -8.77 -14.09 39.06
N ALA A 275 -8.86 -14.81 37.96
CA ALA A 275 -9.55 -16.10 37.84
C ALA A 275 -8.50 -17.19 37.60
N VAL A 276 -8.58 -18.28 38.35
CA VAL A 276 -7.68 -19.44 38.21
C VAL A 276 -8.53 -20.68 37.94
N ARG A 277 -8.05 -21.54 37.04
CA ARG A 277 -8.61 -22.85 36.75
C ARG A 277 -7.48 -23.88 36.70
N GLN A 278 -7.69 -25.03 37.31
CA GLN A 278 -6.77 -26.17 37.27
C GLN A 278 -7.46 -27.39 36.67
N GLY A 279 -6.78 -28.09 35.75
CA GLY A 279 -7.22 -29.35 35.15
C GLY A 279 -8.57 -29.28 34.41
N GLY A 280 -8.94 -28.10 33.88
CA GLY A 280 -10.25 -27.89 33.25
C GLY A 280 -11.44 -27.81 34.23
N GLY A 281 -11.18 -27.65 35.54
CA GLY A 281 -12.19 -27.47 36.58
C GLY A 281 -12.97 -26.15 36.48
N SER A 282 -13.68 -25.78 37.55
CA SER A 282 -14.36 -24.47 37.61
C SER A 282 -13.38 -23.33 37.86
N TRP A 283 -13.70 -22.14 37.34
CA TRP A 283 -12.94 -20.92 37.63
C TRP A 283 -13.18 -20.46 39.07
N THR A 284 -12.09 -20.23 39.81
CA THR A 284 -12.11 -19.59 41.13
C THR A 284 -11.59 -18.16 41.01
N THR A 285 -12.24 -17.20 41.66
CA THR A 285 -11.85 -15.78 41.57
C THR A 285 -11.38 -15.21 42.90
N GLN A 286 -10.41 -14.30 42.83
CA GLN A 286 -9.89 -13.54 43.97
C GLN A 286 -9.63 -12.07 43.56
N VAL A 287 -9.78 -11.14 44.50
CA VAL A 287 -9.36 -9.74 44.34
C VAL A 287 -7.89 -9.63 44.73
N LEU A 288 -7.06 -9.03 43.89
CA LEU A 288 -5.62 -8.81 44.15
C LEU A 288 -5.25 -7.34 44.38
N GLY A 289 -5.94 -6.40 43.73
CA GLY A 289 -5.68 -4.96 43.88
C GLY A 289 -6.09 -4.40 45.23
N ASP A 290 -6.01 -3.08 45.40
CA ASP A 290 -6.43 -2.38 46.63
C ASP A 290 -7.86 -2.80 47.03
N PRO A 291 -8.04 -3.54 48.14
CA PRO A 291 -9.35 -4.06 48.53
C PRO A 291 -10.31 -2.94 48.93
N TYR A 292 -9.79 -1.75 49.23
CA TYR A 292 -10.55 -0.56 49.60
C TYR A 292 -10.85 0.36 48.41
N TRP A 293 -10.28 0.09 47.23
CA TRP A 293 -10.47 0.90 46.02
C TRP A 293 -10.11 2.38 46.24
N ASN A 294 -9.04 2.63 47.01
CA ASN A 294 -8.53 4.00 47.21
C ASN A 294 -7.51 4.38 46.12
N ASN A 295 -6.94 3.37 45.44
CA ASN A 295 -5.99 3.54 44.36
C ASN A 295 -6.45 2.78 43.13
N ALA A 296 -6.21 3.36 41.96
CA ALA A 296 -6.41 2.69 40.68
C ALA A 296 -5.48 1.48 40.58
N SER A 297 -6.02 0.31 40.20
CA SER A 297 -5.22 -0.88 39.89
C SER A 297 -5.51 -1.32 38.46
N VAL A 298 -4.51 -1.22 37.57
CA VAL A 298 -4.70 -1.32 36.10
C VAL A 298 -3.55 -2.09 35.41
N THR A 299 -3.78 -2.46 34.16
CA THR A 299 -2.86 -3.13 33.22
C THR A 299 -2.33 -4.48 33.68
N PRO A 300 -3.16 -5.40 34.21
CA PRO A 300 -2.64 -6.64 34.77
C PRO A 300 -1.96 -7.51 33.70
N VAL A 301 -0.83 -8.12 34.05
CA VAL A 301 -0.16 -9.13 33.24
C VAL A 301 0.06 -10.37 34.10
N ALA A 302 -0.27 -11.55 33.55
CA ALA A 302 -0.17 -12.84 34.22
C ALA A 302 0.89 -13.75 33.57
N THR A 303 1.45 -14.67 34.36
CA THR A 303 2.28 -15.78 33.86
C THR A 303 2.05 -17.02 34.71
N VAL A 304 2.30 -18.22 34.16
CA VAL A 304 2.13 -19.51 34.83
C VAL A 304 3.36 -20.39 34.56
N GLN A 305 3.91 -21.00 35.61
CA GLN A 305 4.99 -21.98 35.54
C GLN A 305 4.45 -23.39 35.32
N GLN A 306 5.28 -24.32 34.84
CA GLN A 306 4.90 -25.70 34.52
C GLN A 306 4.35 -26.52 35.71
N ASP A 307 4.71 -26.17 36.95
CA ASP A 307 4.19 -26.78 38.19
C ASP A 307 2.84 -26.21 38.65
N GLY A 308 2.31 -25.21 37.95
CA GLY A 308 1.04 -24.55 38.27
C GLY A 308 1.16 -23.37 39.22
N HIS A 309 2.36 -22.99 39.64
CA HIS A 309 2.58 -21.70 40.28
C HIS A 309 2.35 -20.57 39.26
N ALA A 310 1.89 -19.41 39.72
CA ALA A 310 1.60 -18.28 38.85
C ALA A 310 2.03 -16.94 39.47
N ALA A 311 2.10 -15.90 38.65
CA ALA A 311 2.33 -14.54 39.11
C ALA A 311 1.51 -13.54 38.32
N VAL A 312 1.06 -12.48 39.00
CA VAL A 312 0.36 -11.34 38.39
C VAL A 312 1.04 -10.06 38.80
N VAL A 313 1.31 -9.20 37.81
CA VAL A 313 1.88 -7.86 37.99
C VAL A 313 0.89 -6.83 37.47
N TRP A 314 0.73 -5.72 38.19
CA TRP A 314 -0.14 -4.61 37.79
C TRP A 314 0.39 -3.27 38.28
N GLN A 315 -0.10 -2.17 37.70
CA GLN A 315 0.17 -0.81 38.19
C GLN A 315 -0.88 -0.44 39.24
N GLN A 316 -0.44 0.10 40.37
CA GLN A 316 -1.30 0.58 41.45
C GLN A 316 -0.90 1.99 41.88
N GLY A 317 -1.85 2.93 41.89
CA GLY A 317 -1.59 4.30 42.34
C GLY A 317 -2.69 5.29 42.01
N VAL A 318 -2.32 6.56 41.95
CA VAL A 318 -3.23 7.66 41.64
C VAL A 318 -2.92 8.17 40.24
N ALA A 319 -3.94 8.36 39.42
CA ALA A 319 -3.78 9.02 38.13
C ALA A 319 -3.36 10.48 38.34
N LYS A 320 -2.22 10.89 37.78
CA LYS A 320 -1.66 12.24 37.92
C LYS A 320 -1.31 12.87 36.59
N TYR A 321 -1.19 14.20 36.65
CA TYR A 321 -0.74 15.07 35.57
C TYR A 321 0.74 15.45 35.80
N SER A 322 1.52 15.37 34.74
CA SER A 322 2.84 15.99 34.64
C SER A 322 2.68 17.48 34.27
N THR A 323 3.67 18.32 34.60
CA THR A 323 3.75 19.72 34.14
C THR A 323 3.89 19.84 32.62
N ASP A 324 4.21 18.73 31.95
CA ASP A 324 4.39 18.60 30.50
C ASP A 324 3.22 17.84 29.85
N ASP A 325 2.00 18.01 30.36
CA ASP A 325 0.74 17.49 29.77
C ASP A 325 0.52 15.97 29.74
N ASP A 326 1.48 15.15 30.18
CA ASP A 326 1.33 13.69 30.23
C ASP A 326 0.53 13.21 31.45
N ARG A 327 -0.38 12.24 31.24
CA ARG A 327 -1.02 11.50 32.35
C ARG A 327 -0.35 10.16 32.60
N TYR A 328 -0.20 9.80 33.87
CA TYR A 328 0.44 8.57 34.31
C TYR A 328 -0.12 8.11 35.67
N ILE A 329 0.16 6.86 36.05
CA ILE A 329 -0.10 6.38 37.41
C ILE A 329 1.10 6.73 38.28
N ASP A 330 0.93 7.67 39.21
CA ASP A 330 1.89 7.90 40.28
C ASP A 330 1.64 6.89 41.39
N GLY A 331 2.59 5.99 41.60
CA GLY A 331 2.38 4.85 42.47
C GLY A 331 3.45 3.78 42.32
N THR A 332 3.02 2.54 42.14
CA THR A 332 3.89 1.36 42.21
C THR A 332 3.47 0.27 41.24
N LEU A 333 4.44 -0.50 40.78
CA LEU A 333 4.23 -1.78 40.16
C LEU A 333 4.14 -2.82 41.29
N MET A 334 3.03 -3.56 41.32
CA MET A 334 2.71 -4.56 42.34
C MET A 334 2.90 -5.96 41.78
N LEU A 335 3.19 -6.92 42.66
CA LEU A 335 3.32 -8.35 42.33
C LEU A 335 2.58 -9.20 43.37
N SER A 336 1.79 -10.17 42.91
CA SER A 336 1.26 -11.26 43.73
C SER A 336 1.58 -12.60 43.08
N ARG A 337 1.86 -13.63 43.88
CA ARG A 337 2.20 -14.99 43.43
C ARG A 337 1.17 -16.00 43.89
N TYR A 338 0.90 -16.98 43.06
CA TYR A 338 0.07 -18.14 43.36
C TYR A 338 0.94 -19.35 43.59
N ASP A 339 0.80 -20.01 44.74
CA ASP A 339 1.59 -21.18 45.16
C ASP A 339 0.99 -22.53 44.72
N GLY A 340 0.04 -22.49 43.78
CA GLY A 340 -0.76 -23.66 43.40
C GLY A 340 -2.07 -23.80 44.19
N SER A 341 -2.26 -23.03 45.26
CA SER A 341 -3.47 -23.05 46.10
C SER A 341 -4.03 -21.66 46.48
N THR A 342 -3.16 -20.72 46.82
CA THR A 342 -3.53 -19.39 47.30
C THR A 342 -2.65 -18.30 46.71
N TRP A 343 -3.20 -17.10 46.59
CA TRP A 343 -2.44 -15.91 46.19
C TRP A 343 -1.79 -15.25 47.40
N SER A 344 -0.54 -14.85 47.26
CA SER A 344 0.21 -14.09 48.25
C SER A 344 -0.33 -12.67 48.37
N GLU A 345 -0.08 -12.04 49.51
CA GLU A 345 -0.26 -10.59 49.64
C GLU A 345 0.55 -9.84 48.56
N PRO A 346 -0.02 -8.76 47.96
CA PRO A 346 0.68 -7.93 46.99
C PRO A 346 1.95 -7.30 47.56
N VAL A 347 3.02 -7.29 46.78
CA VAL A 347 4.31 -6.68 47.14
C VAL A 347 4.69 -5.63 46.11
N GLU A 348 5.17 -4.48 46.57
CA GLU A 348 5.72 -3.43 45.70
C GLU A 348 7.05 -3.87 45.08
N ILE A 349 7.17 -3.79 43.75
CA ILE A 349 8.39 -4.20 43.01
C ILE A 349 9.06 -3.07 42.25
N LYS A 350 8.37 -1.95 41.98
CA LYS A 350 8.97 -0.75 41.39
C LYS A 350 8.12 0.48 41.70
N ARG A 351 8.74 1.62 42.02
CA ARG A 351 8.02 2.91 42.11
C ARG A 351 7.84 3.51 40.73
N LEU A 352 6.64 4.04 40.48
CA LEU A 352 6.22 4.68 39.24
C LEU A 352 5.98 6.16 39.52
N ASN A 353 6.51 7.01 38.66
CA ASN A 353 6.34 8.47 38.70
C ASN A 353 6.50 9.03 37.28
N SER A 354 6.44 10.36 37.13
CA SER A 354 6.57 11.04 35.84
C SER A 354 7.84 10.71 35.05
N ARG A 355 8.90 10.21 35.70
CA ARG A 355 10.18 9.82 35.06
C ARG A 355 10.32 8.32 34.81
N SER A 356 9.34 7.53 35.22
CA SER A 356 9.38 6.06 35.21
C SER A 356 8.05 5.46 34.78
N VAL A 357 7.38 6.12 33.84
CA VAL A 357 6.08 5.68 33.30
C VAL A 357 6.28 4.45 32.42
N PRO A 358 5.74 3.28 32.79
CA PRO A 358 5.76 2.10 31.92
C PRO A 358 4.84 2.34 30.73
N THR A 359 5.36 2.16 29.52
CA THR A 359 4.54 2.17 28.30
C THR A 359 3.90 0.80 28.07
N ASP A 360 4.62 -0.29 28.38
CA ASP A 360 4.13 -1.66 28.27
C ASP A 360 5.06 -2.57 29.09
N TYR A 361 4.60 -3.75 29.47
CA TYR A 361 5.41 -4.74 30.16
C TYR A 361 4.91 -6.16 29.98
N GLN A 362 5.84 -7.10 30.11
CA GLN A 362 5.60 -8.53 30.09
C GLN A 362 6.35 -9.18 31.24
N LEU A 363 5.90 -10.34 31.70
CA LEU A 363 6.60 -11.09 32.72
C LEU A 363 6.74 -12.57 32.40
N THR A 364 7.70 -13.17 33.08
CA THR A 364 7.81 -14.62 33.21
C THR A 364 8.22 -15.00 34.61
N MET A 365 8.09 -16.27 34.95
CA MET A 365 8.47 -16.80 36.24
C MET A 365 9.19 -18.15 36.11
N LYS A 366 10.07 -18.41 37.07
CA LYS A 366 10.72 -19.71 37.27
C LYS A 366 11.18 -19.84 38.72
N ASP A 367 10.88 -20.98 39.34
CA ASP A 367 11.26 -21.29 40.72
C ASP A 367 10.87 -20.15 41.68
N ASP A 368 9.64 -19.65 41.56
CA ASP A 368 9.06 -18.48 42.25
C ASP A 368 9.77 -17.12 42.03
N SER A 369 10.86 -17.12 41.27
CA SER A 369 11.49 -15.90 40.79
C SER A 369 10.65 -15.33 39.66
N VAL A 370 10.46 -14.01 39.64
CA VAL A 370 9.72 -13.31 38.59
C VAL A 370 10.66 -12.37 37.86
N LEU A 371 10.58 -12.33 36.55
CA LEU A 371 11.28 -11.37 35.71
C LEU A 371 10.23 -10.58 34.93
N VAL A 372 10.23 -9.26 35.13
CA VAL A 372 9.43 -8.32 34.35
C VAL A 372 10.34 -7.61 33.36
N MET A 373 9.95 -7.57 32.10
CA MET A 373 10.51 -6.67 31.10
C MET A 373 9.52 -5.54 30.87
N MET A 374 9.97 -4.31 31.01
CA MET A 374 9.15 -3.12 30.80
C MET A 374 9.86 -2.18 29.84
N THR A 375 9.06 -1.46 29.07
CA THR A 375 9.53 -0.31 28.31
C THR A 375 9.14 0.94 29.08
N LEU A 376 10.12 1.78 29.41
CA LEU A 376 9.90 3.03 30.14
C LEU A 376 9.94 4.21 29.18
N LYS A 377 8.99 5.13 29.33
CA LYS A 377 9.03 6.41 28.64
C LYS A 377 10.34 7.15 28.98
N GLN A 378 11.03 7.70 27.98
CA GLN A 378 12.22 8.53 28.17
C GLN A 378 11.92 10.01 27.89
N ASP A 379 12.83 10.87 28.39
CA ASP A 379 12.81 12.33 28.48
C ASP A 379 11.92 13.07 27.46
N VAL A 380 10.97 13.84 27.97
CA VAL A 380 9.94 14.60 27.23
C VAL A 380 10.56 15.59 26.22
N ASN A 381 11.84 15.92 26.41
CA ASN A 381 12.58 16.87 25.60
C ASN A 381 13.15 16.30 24.29
N ASN A 382 13.02 15.00 24.01
CA ASN A 382 13.47 14.40 22.74
C ASN A 382 12.49 13.33 22.21
N PRO A 383 11.49 13.71 21.41
CA PRO A 383 10.45 12.80 20.90
C PRO A 383 10.98 11.73 19.91
N ASN A 384 12.21 11.85 19.42
CA ASN A 384 12.81 10.90 18.47
C ASN A 384 13.48 9.70 19.16
N LYS A 385 13.49 9.65 20.49
CA LYS A 385 14.18 8.61 21.26
C LYS A 385 13.20 7.54 21.73
N GLN A 386 13.54 6.26 21.54
CA GLN A 386 12.62 5.17 21.84
C GLN A 386 12.54 4.86 23.35
N PRO A 387 11.45 4.23 23.83
CA PRO A 387 11.33 3.85 25.24
C PRO A 387 12.48 2.91 25.64
N SER A 388 13.08 3.15 26.81
CA SER A 388 14.18 2.33 27.30
C SER A 388 13.68 0.99 27.82
N VAL A 389 14.34 -0.11 27.43
CA VAL A 389 14.04 -1.44 27.93
C VAL A 389 14.69 -1.64 29.31
N VAL A 390 13.88 -2.04 30.29
CA VAL A 390 14.30 -2.28 31.68
C VAL A 390 13.83 -3.65 32.14
N TYR A 391 14.69 -4.36 32.87
CA TYR A 391 14.33 -5.61 33.55
C TYR A 391 14.19 -5.38 35.05
N VAL A 392 13.10 -5.87 35.64
CA VAL A 392 12.90 -5.96 37.08
C VAL A 392 12.83 -7.42 37.46
N SER A 393 13.86 -7.90 38.15
CA SER A 393 13.92 -9.26 38.67
C SER A 393 13.54 -9.28 40.14
N VAL A 394 12.68 -10.22 40.53
CA VAL A 394 12.18 -10.38 41.88
C VAL A 394 12.44 -11.81 42.33
N ALA A 395 13.32 -11.98 43.31
CA ALA A 395 13.64 -13.29 43.87
C ALA A 395 12.48 -13.83 44.73
N PRO A 396 12.46 -15.14 45.08
CA PRO A 396 11.39 -15.74 45.89
C PRO A 396 11.24 -15.10 47.27
N ASN A 397 12.34 -14.56 47.82
CA ASN A 397 12.35 -13.81 49.08
C ASN A 397 11.95 -12.33 48.91
N ASN A 398 11.32 -11.95 47.79
CA ASN A 398 10.92 -10.59 47.43
C ASN A 398 12.07 -9.58 47.28
N GLN A 399 13.33 -10.03 47.15
CA GLN A 399 14.41 -9.12 46.79
C GLN A 399 14.28 -8.68 45.33
N VAL A 400 14.16 -7.37 45.12
CA VAL A 400 14.05 -6.73 43.81
C VAL A 400 15.42 -6.30 43.31
N ARG A 401 15.68 -6.48 42.02
CA ARG A 401 16.82 -5.87 41.30
C ARG A 401 16.37 -5.34 39.95
N GLU A 402 16.78 -4.11 39.68
CA GLU A 402 16.54 -3.45 38.40
C GLU A 402 17.79 -3.49 37.53
N ARG A 403 17.61 -3.69 36.22
CA ARG A 403 18.66 -3.63 35.22
C ARG A 403 18.18 -2.78 34.05
N TYR A 404 18.82 -1.61 33.92
CA TYR A 404 18.64 -0.73 32.78
C TYR A 404 19.49 -1.23 31.62
N THR A 405 18.88 -1.36 30.45
CA THR A 405 19.60 -1.73 29.23
C THR A 405 19.90 -0.48 28.39
N GLN A 406 20.81 -0.62 27.44
CA GLN A 406 21.00 0.39 26.37
C GLN A 406 20.03 0.16 25.20
N ALA A 407 19.19 -0.86 25.27
CA ALA A 407 18.22 -1.14 24.21
C ALA A 407 17.01 -0.22 24.38
N GLU A 408 16.53 0.25 23.25
CA GLU A 408 15.31 1.05 23.16
C GLU A 408 14.33 0.34 22.22
N GLY A 409 13.04 0.38 22.57
CA GLY A 409 12.01 -0.31 21.81
C GLY A 409 10.63 -0.24 22.44
N SER A 410 9.65 -0.80 21.74
CA SER A 410 8.25 -0.87 22.15
C SER A 410 7.70 -2.29 22.01
N LYS A 411 6.47 -2.52 22.49
CA LYS A 411 5.76 -3.81 22.40
C LYS A 411 6.62 -4.98 22.91
N PRO A 412 7.07 -4.94 24.18
CA PRO A 412 7.84 -6.04 24.73
C PRO A 412 7.02 -7.34 24.64
N GLN A 413 7.69 -8.44 24.32
CA GLN A 413 7.19 -9.80 24.35
C GLN A 413 8.15 -10.66 25.16
N MET A 414 7.64 -11.56 25.99
CA MET A 414 8.47 -12.46 26.78
C MET A 414 7.81 -13.82 26.88
N VAL A 415 8.60 -14.87 26.64
CA VAL A 415 8.17 -16.25 26.81
C VAL A 415 9.28 -17.08 27.47
N HIS A 416 8.88 -18.11 28.21
CA HIS A 416 9.80 -19.03 28.86
C HIS A 416 9.75 -20.39 28.19
N VAL A 417 10.92 -20.93 27.83
CA VAL A 417 11.06 -22.29 27.32
C VAL A 417 12.25 -22.96 27.97
N ASN A 418 12.01 -24.04 28.72
CA ASN A 418 13.01 -24.91 29.35
C ASN A 418 14.22 -24.17 29.97
N GLY A 419 13.96 -23.21 30.86
CA GLY A 419 15.02 -22.48 31.57
C GLY A 419 15.67 -21.33 30.80
N VAL A 420 15.19 -21.01 29.59
CA VAL A 420 15.60 -19.85 28.80
C VAL A 420 14.42 -18.88 28.68
N ASN A 421 14.66 -17.59 28.95
CA ASN A 421 13.67 -16.56 28.67
C ASN A 421 13.99 -15.92 27.33
N LEU A 422 13.11 -16.12 26.35
CA LEU A 422 13.17 -15.41 25.08
C LEU A 422 12.42 -14.09 25.25
N VAL A 423 13.11 -12.99 24.96
CA VAL A 423 12.56 -11.65 25.00
C VAL A 423 12.60 -11.04 23.62
N GLY A 424 11.58 -10.25 23.30
CA GLY A 424 11.47 -9.53 22.05
C GLY A 424 10.93 -8.12 22.25
N PHE A 425 11.27 -7.21 21.34
CA PHE A 425 10.66 -5.87 21.25
C PHE A 425 10.82 -5.32 19.84
N ILE A 426 9.95 -4.39 19.46
CA ILE A 426 10.06 -3.64 18.20
C ILE A 426 11.05 -2.50 18.42
N GLN A 427 12.07 -2.43 17.58
CA GLN A 427 13.08 -1.37 17.57
C GLN A 427 12.95 -0.53 16.29
N GLN A 428 13.07 0.78 16.41
CA GLN A 428 13.19 1.68 15.26
C GLN A 428 14.63 1.66 14.74
N LYS A 429 14.76 1.56 13.43
CA LYS A 429 16.01 1.53 12.67
C LYS A 429 15.94 2.61 11.57
N GLU A 430 17.06 2.90 10.93
CA GLU A 430 17.13 3.94 9.87
C GLU A 430 16.13 3.67 8.74
N ASP A 431 15.99 2.41 8.31
CA ASP A 431 15.15 1.99 7.18
C ASP A 431 13.73 1.54 7.57
N GLY A 432 13.35 1.62 8.85
CA GLY A 432 12.01 1.26 9.34
C GLY A 432 12.00 0.57 10.71
N ARG A 433 11.18 -0.47 10.88
CA ARG A 433 10.96 -1.15 12.18
C ARG A 433 11.40 -2.60 12.11
N ASP A 434 12.14 -3.06 13.10
CA ASP A 434 12.57 -4.47 13.19
C ASP A 434 12.22 -5.07 14.56
N ILE A 435 12.06 -6.39 14.60
CA ILE A 435 11.90 -7.14 15.84
C ILE A 435 13.29 -7.56 16.31
N THR A 436 13.66 -7.17 17.52
CA THR A 436 14.90 -7.62 18.15
C THR A 436 14.58 -8.71 19.17
N LEU A 437 15.25 -9.85 19.03
CA LEU A 437 15.13 -10.98 19.95
C LEU A 437 16.42 -11.17 20.74
N SER A 438 16.29 -11.54 22.01
CA SER A 438 17.42 -11.92 22.85
C SER A 438 17.01 -12.99 23.85
N THR A 439 18.00 -13.72 24.36
CA THR A 439 17.80 -14.71 25.42
C THR A 439 18.43 -14.22 26.72
N VAL A 440 17.62 -14.15 27.77
CA VAL A 440 18.05 -13.65 29.08
C VAL A 440 17.79 -14.68 30.17
N ASN A 441 18.55 -14.60 31.27
CA ASN A 441 18.25 -15.35 32.49
C ASN A 441 17.23 -14.60 33.37
N MET A 442 16.84 -15.18 34.52
CA MET A 442 15.90 -14.56 35.47
C MET A 442 16.39 -13.24 36.11
N ARG A 443 17.63 -12.83 35.86
CA ARG A 443 18.20 -11.54 36.27
C ARG A 443 18.24 -10.52 35.12
N GLY A 444 17.65 -10.83 33.96
CA GLY A 444 17.70 -10.00 32.76
C GLY A 444 19.10 -9.91 32.14
N VAL A 445 20.00 -10.85 32.43
CA VAL A 445 21.35 -10.87 31.84
C VAL A 445 21.31 -11.72 30.56
N PRO A 446 21.82 -11.21 29.42
CA PRO A 446 21.94 -11.97 28.20
C PRO A 446 22.71 -13.29 28.42
N THR A 447 22.17 -14.38 27.89
CA THR A 447 22.79 -15.71 27.98
C THR A 447 23.69 -16.04 26.80
N GLY A 448 23.57 -15.28 25.71
CA GLY A 448 24.33 -15.48 24.47
C GLY A 448 23.83 -16.62 23.57
N LYS A 449 22.73 -17.30 23.92
CA LYS A 449 22.13 -18.37 23.08
C LYS A 449 21.50 -17.82 21.78
N LEU A 450 20.91 -16.64 21.88
CA LEU A 450 20.30 -15.89 20.77
C LEU A 450 20.37 -14.40 21.11
N SER A 451 20.79 -13.59 20.15
CA SER A 451 20.69 -12.13 20.19
C SER A 451 20.81 -11.57 18.78
N GLY A 452 19.84 -10.77 18.35
CA GLY A 452 19.88 -10.11 17.04
C GLY A 452 18.52 -9.55 16.62
N SER A 453 18.57 -8.69 15.60
CA SER A 453 17.39 -8.19 14.90
C SER A 453 17.06 -9.13 13.73
N LEU A 454 15.78 -9.22 13.33
CA LEU A 454 15.31 -10.21 12.35
C LEU A 454 15.53 -9.78 10.88
N GLY A 455 16.12 -8.61 10.66
CA GLY A 455 16.32 -8.04 9.33
C GLY A 455 14.99 -7.65 8.68
N MET A 456 14.02 -7.26 9.50
CA MET A 456 12.70 -6.82 9.06
C MET A 456 12.62 -5.30 8.89
N GLU A 457 13.75 -4.58 8.92
CA GLU A 457 13.83 -3.11 8.84
C GLU A 457 12.91 -2.51 7.77
N LYS A 458 12.85 -3.12 6.57
CA LYS A 458 12.03 -2.68 5.43
C LYS A 458 10.55 -3.07 5.51
N ARG A 459 10.18 -3.90 6.49
CA ARG A 459 8.82 -4.37 6.73
C ARG A 459 8.24 -3.46 7.80
N MET A 460 7.13 -2.80 7.51
CA MET A 460 6.51 -1.86 8.46
C MET A 460 5.76 -2.62 9.56
N VAL A 461 6.49 -3.31 10.45
CA VAL A 461 5.95 -4.13 11.53
C VAL A 461 5.22 -3.25 12.55
N ASN A 462 3.98 -3.62 12.90
CA ASN A 462 3.12 -2.85 13.81
C ASN A 462 2.99 -3.48 15.20
N ASP A 463 2.75 -4.79 15.26
CA ASP A 463 2.63 -5.58 16.48
C ASP A 463 3.14 -7.01 16.24
N PHE A 464 3.53 -7.70 17.30
CA PHE A 464 3.95 -9.10 17.23
C PHE A 464 3.67 -9.87 18.53
N ARG A 465 3.59 -11.20 18.40
CA ARG A 465 3.43 -12.16 19.48
C ARG A 465 4.46 -13.27 19.35
N LEU A 466 5.03 -13.66 20.49
CA LEU A 466 5.78 -14.90 20.61
C LEU A 466 4.81 -15.99 21.06
N VAL A 467 4.61 -17.01 20.23
CA VAL A 467 3.66 -18.09 20.47
C VAL A 467 4.46 -19.35 20.78
N VAL A 468 4.27 -19.91 21.96
CA VAL A 468 4.98 -21.11 22.41
C VAL A 468 4.05 -22.31 22.33
N ASP A 469 4.57 -23.43 21.84
CA ASP A 469 3.95 -24.74 21.96
C ASP A 469 3.82 -25.13 23.44
N ASP A 470 2.63 -25.54 23.87
CA ASP A 470 2.38 -25.90 25.27
C ASP A 470 3.36 -27.00 25.76
N ASP A 471 3.89 -27.84 24.86
CA ASP A 471 4.88 -28.90 25.12
C ASP A 471 6.31 -28.56 24.65
N ALA A 472 6.65 -27.29 24.44
CA ALA A 472 7.97 -26.88 23.96
C ALA A 472 9.11 -27.27 24.94
N GLU A 473 10.10 -28.03 24.43
CA GLU A 473 11.29 -28.42 25.19
C GLU A 473 12.50 -27.51 24.94
N ASP A 474 12.52 -26.74 23.85
CA ASP A 474 13.57 -25.77 23.51
C ASP A 474 13.00 -24.65 22.62
N LEU A 475 13.83 -23.66 22.27
CA LEU A 475 13.43 -22.49 21.49
C LEU A 475 12.87 -22.81 20.09
N ASP A 476 13.05 -24.03 19.57
CA ASP A 476 12.43 -24.51 18.33
C ASP A 476 10.91 -24.79 18.46
N GLY A 477 10.40 -24.77 19.69
CA GLY A 477 8.97 -24.79 20.01
C GLY A 477 8.29 -23.42 19.97
N VAL A 478 8.96 -22.38 19.47
CA VAL A 478 8.41 -21.01 19.40
C VAL A 478 8.06 -20.64 17.96
N ALA A 479 6.98 -19.89 17.76
CA ALA A 479 6.64 -19.20 16.53
C ALA A 479 6.50 -17.70 16.78
N LEU A 480 6.78 -16.94 15.73
CA LEU A 480 6.58 -15.50 15.66
C LEU A 480 5.34 -15.22 14.82
N LEU A 481 4.36 -14.55 15.41
CA LEU A 481 3.19 -14.00 14.73
C LEU A 481 3.33 -12.49 14.70
N TRP A 482 3.19 -11.85 13.55
CA TRP A 482 3.26 -10.39 13.46
C TRP A 482 2.31 -9.86 12.41
N ASN A 483 2.03 -8.56 12.49
CA ASN A 483 1.36 -7.83 11.43
C ASN A 483 2.27 -6.74 10.89
N GLN A 484 2.18 -6.52 9.58
CA GLN A 484 2.95 -5.51 8.88
C GLN A 484 2.08 -4.77 7.87
N ASN A 485 2.46 -3.53 7.57
CA ASN A 485 1.92 -2.80 6.44
C ASN A 485 2.82 -3.03 5.23
N ASP A 486 2.26 -3.59 4.17
CA ASP A 486 2.94 -3.78 2.90
C ASP A 486 2.46 -2.75 1.88
N GLN A 487 3.41 -2.19 1.14
CA GLN A 487 3.12 -1.28 0.04
C GLN A 487 3.01 -2.09 -1.25
N ASP A 488 1.80 -2.27 -1.74
CA ASP A 488 1.53 -2.82 -3.06
C ASP A 488 1.48 -1.68 -4.07
N ALA A 489 2.51 -1.58 -4.91
CA ALA A 489 2.52 -0.68 -6.05
C ALA A 489 1.89 -1.38 -7.25
N THR A 490 0.78 -0.83 -7.76
CA THR A 490 0.14 -1.32 -8.99
C THR A 490 0.33 -0.25 -10.06
N THR A 491 1.06 -0.58 -11.12
CA THR A 491 1.20 0.30 -12.28
C THR A 491 0.14 -0.06 -13.30
N ASP A 492 -0.74 0.88 -13.62
CA ASP A 492 -1.76 0.67 -14.64
C ASP A 492 -1.18 0.71 -16.07
N ALA A 493 -2.01 0.42 -17.07
CA ALA A 493 -1.61 0.42 -18.48
C ALA A 493 -1.13 1.80 -19.00
N ASN A 494 -1.37 2.87 -18.24
CA ASN A 494 -0.96 4.23 -18.57
C ASN A 494 0.32 4.64 -17.82
N GLY A 495 0.94 3.73 -17.06
CA GLY A 495 2.17 4.00 -16.29
C GLY A 495 1.92 4.69 -14.94
N VAL A 496 0.67 4.85 -14.51
CA VAL A 496 0.34 5.43 -13.19
C VAL A 496 0.50 4.36 -12.13
N THR A 497 1.39 4.62 -11.17
CA THR A 497 1.63 3.71 -10.05
C THR A 497 0.80 4.12 -8.84
N THR A 498 -0.22 3.33 -8.54
CA THR A 498 -1.00 3.45 -7.31
C THR A 498 -0.34 2.63 -6.21
N VAL A 499 0.07 3.28 -5.11
CA VAL A 499 0.62 2.61 -3.93
C VAL A 499 -0.51 2.39 -2.92
N ASN A 500 -0.90 1.13 -2.74
CA ASN A 500 -1.88 0.73 -1.72
C ASN A 500 -1.15 0.17 -0.51
N ILE A 501 -1.49 0.62 0.69
CA ILE A 501 -0.94 0.06 1.93
C ILE A 501 -1.91 -1.00 2.43
N LYS A 502 -1.47 -2.26 2.45
CA LYS A 502 -2.27 -3.38 2.97
C LYS A 502 -1.74 -3.85 4.31
N ASN A 503 -2.64 -4.03 5.28
CA ASN A 503 -2.30 -4.64 6.57
C ASN A 503 -2.38 -6.16 6.44
N ARG A 504 -1.27 -6.84 6.72
CA ARG A 504 -1.14 -8.29 6.53
C ARG A 504 -0.63 -8.94 7.81
N ILE A 505 -1.14 -10.14 8.08
CA ILE A 505 -0.73 -10.98 9.21
C ILE A 505 0.14 -12.10 8.69
N TYR A 506 1.28 -12.32 9.33
CA TYR A 506 2.24 -13.36 8.97
C TYR A 506 2.65 -14.17 10.19
N THR A 507 3.04 -15.41 9.95
CA THR A 507 3.68 -16.25 10.96
C THR A 507 4.95 -16.92 10.44
N SER A 508 5.89 -17.20 11.34
CA SER A 508 7.11 -17.96 11.04
C SER A 508 7.53 -18.75 12.27
N LYS A 509 7.98 -19.98 12.09
CA LYS A 509 8.45 -20.85 13.17
C LYS A 509 9.94 -20.61 13.43
N LEU A 510 10.32 -20.48 14.69
CA LEU A 510 11.71 -20.52 15.11
C LEU A 510 12.21 -21.96 15.02
N CYS A 511 13.31 -22.18 14.31
CA CYS A 511 13.90 -23.47 14.05
C CYS A 511 15.36 -23.48 14.49
N CYS A 512 15.90 -24.67 14.78
CA CYS A 512 17.31 -24.87 15.12
C CYS A 512 17.95 -25.93 14.21
N HIS A 513 19.11 -25.63 13.66
CA HIS A 513 19.94 -26.56 12.91
C HIS A 513 21.41 -26.26 13.20
N ASP A 514 22.21 -27.28 13.52
CA ASP A 514 23.63 -27.14 13.89
C ASP A 514 23.93 -26.04 14.91
N LYS A 515 23.04 -25.90 15.91
CA LYS A 515 23.09 -24.89 16.98
C LYS A 515 22.91 -23.43 16.50
N GLN A 516 22.47 -23.23 15.27
CA GLN A 516 22.04 -21.95 14.74
C GLN A 516 20.51 -21.88 14.74
N LEU A 517 19.99 -20.79 15.28
CA LEU A 517 18.57 -20.48 15.25
C LEU A 517 18.24 -19.66 14.01
N PHE A 518 17.17 -20.01 13.33
CA PHE A 518 16.66 -19.30 12.16
C PHE A 518 15.14 -19.37 12.13
N PHE A 519 14.52 -18.51 11.33
CA PHE A 519 13.07 -18.52 11.11
C PHE A 519 12.73 -19.26 9.82
N SER A 520 11.61 -20.00 9.81
CA SER A 520 11.04 -20.55 8.59
C SER A 520 10.68 -19.43 7.60
N ALA A 521 10.41 -19.79 6.35
CA ALA A 521 9.76 -18.85 5.44
C ALA A 521 8.44 -18.32 6.08
N PRO A 522 8.16 -17.00 5.97
CA PRO A 522 6.89 -16.44 6.43
C PRO A 522 5.71 -17.07 5.72
N VAL A 523 4.68 -17.43 6.47
CA VAL A 523 3.38 -17.85 5.94
C VAL A 523 2.38 -16.73 6.15
N GLU A 524 1.74 -16.28 5.08
CA GLU A 524 0.66 -15.29 5.16
C GLU A 524 -0.59 -15.92 5.78
N ILE A 525 -1.15 -15.26 6.79
CA ILE A 525 -2.39 -15.67 7.46
C ILE A 525 -3.59 -15.01 6.79
N ALA A 526 -3.52 -13.69 6.62
CA ALA A 526 -4.61 -12.89 6.06
C ALA A 526 -4.09 -11.53 5.58
N THR A 527 -4.76 -11.01 4.55
CA THR A 527 -4.55 -9.66 4.02
C THR A 527 -5.84 -8.85 4.20
N MET A 528 -5.78 -7.76 4.95
CA MET A 528 -6.95 -6.91 5.23
C MET A 528 -7.29 -6.03 4.03
N PRO A 529 -8.57 -5.95 3.64
CA PRO A 529 -9.08 -4.94 2.69
C PRO A 529 -8.98 -3.52 3.28
N ASP A 530 -8.97 -2.51 2.42
CA ASP A 530 -8.77 -1.10 2.81
C ASP A 530 -9.81 -0.56 3.82
N ASP A 531 -11.03 -1.11 3.81
CA ASP A 531 -12.14 -0.73 4.68
C ASP A 531 -12.28 -1.62 5.94
N VAL A 532 -11.32 -2.50 6.20
CA VAL A 532 -11.34 -3.40 7.38
C VAL A 532 -10.07 -3.23 8.18
N SER A 533 -10.25 -2.93 9.47
CA SER A 533 -9.14 -2.77 10.41
C SER A 533 -8.87 -4.06 11.19
N LEU A 534 -7.60 -4.43 11.29
CA LEU A 534 -7.12 -5.42 12.25
C LEU A 534 -7.05 -4.77 13.64
N VAL A 535 -7.77 -5.33 14.61
CA VAL A 535 -7.83 -4.81 15.99
C VAL A 535 -6.79 -5.51 16.87
N SER A 536 -6.75 -6.84 16.80
CA SER A 536 -5.96 -7.67 17.70
C SER A 536 -5.75 -9.06 17.12
N MET A 537 -4.70 -9.75 17.57
CA MET A 537 -4.37 -11.11 17.14
C MET A 537 -3.72 -11.90 18.28
N ASP A 538 -3.95 -13.21 18.26
CA ASP A 538 -3.26 -14.18 19.09
C ASP A 538 -3.13 -15.54 18.36
N GLY A 539 -2.21 -16.37 18.83
CA GLY A 539 -1.91 -17.66 18.22
C GLY A 539 -1.84 -18.81 19.21
N TRP A 540 -2.12 -20.01 18.72
CA TRP A 540 -1.85 -21.27 19.42
C TRP A 540 -1.05 -22.20 18.52
N LEU A 541 0.02 -22.78 19.06
CA LEU A 541 0.95 -23.64 18.34
C LEU A 541 0.91 -25.06 18.92
N ASP A 542 0.78 -26.06 18.06
CA ASP A 542 0.95 -27.48 18.36
C ASP A 542 1.86 -28.11 17.30
N ALA A 543 3.13 -28.23 17.68
CA ALA A 543 4.26 -28.65 16.87
C ALA A 543 4.44 -27.81 15.59
N LEU A 544 3.76 -28.22 14.51
CA LEU A 544 3.79 -27.59 13.18
C LEU A 544 2.46 -26.96 12.79
N ASN A 545 1.41 -27.14 13.60
CA ASN A 545 0.09 -26.60 13.33
C ASN A 545 -0.09 -25.36 14.19
N MET A 546 -0.33 -24.23 13.56
CA MET A 546 -0.69 -23.00 14.21
C MET A 546 -2.16 -22.68 13.94
N LYS A 547 -2.87 -22.20 14.94
CA LYS A 547 -4.14 -21.50 14.75
C LYS A 547 -3.94 -20.05 15.11
N VAL A 548 -4.47 -19.16 14.30
CA VAL A 548 -4.40 -17.72 14.53
C VAL A 548 -5.81 -17.19 14.64
N ALA A 549 -6.13 -16.60 15.79
CA ALA A 549 -7.38 -15.90 16.03
C ALA A 549 -7.13 -14.39 15.98
N TYR A 550 -7.94 -13.66 15.25
CA TYR A 550 -7.79 -12.22 15.09
C TYR A 550 -9.15 -11.53 14.98
N CYS A 551 -9.23 -10.33 15.57
CA CYS A 551 -10.42 -9.50 15.52
C CYS A 551 -10.30 -8.49 14.38
N VAL A 552 -11.31 -8.45 13.53
CA VAL A 552 -11.46 -7.49 12.45
C VAL A 552 -12.69 -6.62 12.68
N ALA A 553 -12.60 -5.35 12.32
CA ALA A 553 -13.70 -4.39 12.47
C ALA A 553 -13.88 -3.55 11.21
N ASN A 554 -15.14 -3.21 10.92
CA ASN A 554 -15.57 -2.26 9.90
C ASN A 554 -16.65 -1.33 10.47
N ASP A 555 -16.62 -0.09 10.01
CA ASP A 555 -17.32 1.05 10.60
C ASP A 555 -18.85 0.97 10.42
N ASP A 556 -19.26 0.46 9.26
CA ASP A 556 -20.66 0.34 8.87
C ASP A 556 -21.25 -1.03 9.22
N GLU A 557 -20.40 -2.06 9.18
CA GLU A 557 -20.85 -3.44 9.21
C GLU A 557 -20.57 -4.16 10.54
N GLY A 558 -19.65 -3.68 11.38
CA GLY A 558 -19.39 -4.22 12.72
C GLY A 558 -18.11 -5.05 12.83
N ALA A 559 -18.01 -5.92 13.85
CA ALA A 559 -16.78 -6.67 14.14
C ALA A 559 -16.99 -8.20 14.25
N ALA A 560 -15.92 -8.94 13.95
CA ALA A 560 -15.89 -10.40 14.04
C ALA A 560 -14.51 -10.91 14.49
N VAL A 561 -14.50 -12.04 15.19
CA VAL A 561 -13.29 -12.84 15.42
C VAL A 561 -13.24 -13.94 14.37
N LEU A 562 -12.14 -13.93 13.62
CA LEU A 562 -11.80 -14.92 12.61
C LEU A 562 -10.73 -15.87 13.15
N GLU A 563 -10.73 -17.11 12.67
CA GLU A 563 -9.68 -18.09 12.90
C GLU A 563 -9.16 -18.62 11.56
N THR A 564 -7.83 -18.69 11.44
CA THR A 564 -7.15 -19.28 10.29
C THR A 564 -6.13 -20.31 10.78
N PRO A 565 -6.27 -21.60 10.39
CA PRO A 565 -5.27 -22.61 10.65
C PRO A 565 -4.14 -22.52 9.63
N VAL A 566 -2.91 -22.77 10.07
CA VAL A 566 -1.70 -22.83 9.26
C VAL A 566 -0.88 -24.04 9.65
N GLU A 567 -0.33 -24.73 8.66
CA GLU A 567 0.65 -25.80 8.86
C GLU A 567 1.99 -25.37 8.28
N PHE A 568 3.04 -25.44 9.10
CA PHE A 568 4.41 -25.23 8.65
C PHE A 568 4.88 -26.46 7.85
N THR A 569 4.90 -26.33 6.52
CA THR A 569 5.27 -27.42 5.60
C THR A 569 6.64 -27.20 4.99
N ASN A 570 7.25 -28.27 4.49
CA ASN A 570 8.47 -28.18 3.70
C ASN A 570 8.08 -27.93 2.24
N ALA A 571 8.61 -26.87 1.67
CA ALA A 571 8.38 -26.46 0.30
C ALA A 571 9.68 -25.86 -0.26
N PHE A 572 9.86 -25.95 -1.56
CA PHE A 572 10.94 -25.25 -2.25
C PHE A 572 10.44 -24.85 -3.62
N ASP A 573 10.95 -23.72 -4.10
CA ASP A 573 10.77 -23.29 -5.47
C ASP A 573 12.08 -23.45 -6.22
N TYR A 574 11.99 -23.57 -7.54
CA TYR A 574 13.17 -23.58 -8.37
C TYR A 574 12.90 -22.91 -9.72
N LYS A 575 13.96 -22.40 -10.32
CA LYS A 575 14.01 -21.83 -11.66
C LYS A 575 15.06 -22.59 -12.46
N VAL A 576 14.75 -22.93 -13.69
CA VAL A 576 15.69 -23.58 -14.62
C VAL A 576 15.91 -22.64 -15.79
N ASP A 577 17.15 -22.21 -15.98
CA ASP A 577 17.59 -21.36 -17.08
C ASP A 577 18.62 -22.13 -17.91
N TYR A 578 18.45 -22.18 -19.24
CA TYR A 578 19.40 -22.82 -20.14
C TYR A 578 19.40 -22.13 -21.51
N ASN A 579 20.52 -22.21 -22.20
CA ASN A 579 20.63 -21.77 -23.59
C ASN A 579 20.84 -23.00 -24.48
N ALA A 580 19.79 -23.43 -25.20
CA ALA A 580 19.83 -24.61 -26.07
C ALA A 580 20.88 -24.51 -27.20
N TYR A 581 21.39 -23.31 -27.50
CA TYR A 581 22.44 -23.08 -28.51
C TYR A 581 23.86 -23.06 -27.93
N ALA A 582 24.01 -23.13 -26.61
CA ALA A 582 25.30 -23.32 -25.95
C ALA A 582 25.69 -24.82 -25.93
N VAL A 583 25.40 -25.55 -27.00
CA VAL A 583 25.89 -26.92 -27.17
C VAL A 583 27.40 -26.83 -27.27
N THR A 584 28.08 -27.33 -26.24
CA THR A 584 29.53 -27.35 -26.21
C THR A 584 30.07 -28.36 -27.21
N ASP A 585 31.37 -28.26 -27.54
CA ASP A 585 32.07 -29.22 -28.41
C ASP A 585 31.94 -30.69 -27.91
N GLU A 586 31.59 -30.88 -26.64
CA GLU A 586 31.36 -32.17 -25.98
C GLU A 586 29.90 -32.67 -26.06
N LYS A 587 29.03 -32.07 -26.89
CA LYS A 587 27.60 -32.43 -27.08
C LYS A 587 26.74 -32.36 -25.80
N PHE A 588 26.91 -31.31 -24.99
CA PHE A 588 26.01 -31.03 -23.87
C PHE A 588 25.59 -29.56 -23.81
N VAL A 589 24.42 -29.29 -23.22
CA VAL A 589 23.90 -27.94 -22.91
C VAL A 589 24.07 -27.65 -21.41
N PRO A 590 24.67 -26.52 -21.01
CA PRO A 590 24.69 -26.10 -19.61
C PRO A 590 23.30 -25.64 -19.16
N VAL A 591 22.86 -26.15 -18.00
CA VAL A 591 21.56 -25.84 -17.39
C VAL A 591 21.81 -25.28 -16.00
N THR A 592 21.43 -24.03 -15.79
CA THR A 592 21.49 -23.38 -14.48
C THR A 592 20.19 -23.61 -13.74
N ILE A 593 20.28 -24.17 -12.53
CA ILE A 593 19.14 -24.36 -11.64
C ILE A 593 19.34 -23.47 -10.41
N THR A 594 18.37 -22.60 -10.17
CA THR A 594 18.27 -21.78 -8.96
C THR A 594 17.21 -22.41 -8.05
N VAL A 595 17.56 -22.81 -6.84
CA VAL A 595 16.64 -23.40 -5.85
C VAL A 595 16.48 -22.44 -4.67
N ALA A 596 15.23 -22.13 -4.30
CA ALA A 596 14.87 -21.33 -3.16
C ALA A 596 14.15 -22.18 -2.10
N ASN A 597 14.64 -22.18 -0.87
CA ASN A 597 13.99 -22.91 0.22
C ASN A 597 12.85 -22.07 0.83
N ASN A 598 11.61 -22.44 0.53
CA ASN A 598 10.40 -21.80 1.05
C ASN A 598 9.72 -22.62 2.16
N GLY A 599 10.44 -23.62 2.69
CA GLY A 599 9.96 -24.55 3.70
C GLY A 599 10.32 -24.16 5.12
N PHE A 600 9.96 -25.03 6.07
CA PHE A 600 10.32 -24.86 7.47
C PHE A 600 11.70 -25.43 7.82
N SER A 601 12.13 -26.52 7.17
CA SER A 601 13.40 -27.20 7.42
C SER A 601 14.50 -26.78 6.44
N PRO A 602 15.78 -26.92 6.80
CA PRO A 602 16.89 -26.81 5.86
C PRO A 602 16.82 -27.89 4.78
N ILE A 603 17.24 -27.57 3.56
CA ILE A 603 17.47 -28.57 2.51
C ILE A 603 18.90 -29.09 2.68
N SER A 604 19.03 -30.43 2.78
CA SER A 604 20.32 -31.13 2.92
C SER A 604 20.87 -31.66 1.60
N ASN A 605 20.00 -31.92 0.63
CA ASN A 605 20.38 -32.45 -0.67
C ASN A 605 19.40 -31.98 -1.74
N ILE A 606 19.92 -31.68 -2.92
CA ILE A 606 19.12 -31.39 -4.12
C ILE A 606 19.54 -32.40 -5.20
N GLU A 607 18.59 -33.21 -5.63
CA GLU A 607 18.74 -34.12 -6.76
C GLU A 607 18.13 -33.45 -8.00
N VAL A 608 18.91 -33.35 -9.07
CA VAL A 608 18.46 -32.88 -10.38
C VAL A 608 18.63 -33.98 -11.40
N VAL A 609 17.51 -34.39 -12.01
CA VAL A 609 17.48 -35.28 -13.16
C VAL A 609 17.37 -34.42 -14.41
N LEU A 610 18.28 -34.61 -15.37
CA LEU A 610 18.36 -33.93 -16.66
C LEU A 610 18.41 -35.01 -17.76
N GLY A 611 17.27 -35.29 -18.38
CA GLY A 611 17.12 -36.46 -19.25
C GLY A 611 17.40 -37.76 -18.49
N ASP A 612 18.40 -38.53 -18.94
CA ASP A 612 18.85 -39.76 -18.28
C ASP A 612 19.95 -39.53 -17.21
N SER A 613 20.44 -38.30 -17.07
CA SER A 613 21.51 -37.97 -16.11
C SER A 613 20.92 -37.55 -14.77
N THR A 614 21.54 -37.98 -13.67
CA THR A 614 21.16 -37.59 -12.29
C THR A 614 22.35 -36.94 -11.59
N TYR A 615 22.14 -35.72 -11.10
CA TYR A 615 23.09 -34.92 -10.34
C TYR A 615 22.62 -34.79 -8.89
N ASN A 616 23.54 -34.94 -7.94
CA ASN A 616 23.25 -34.82 -6.52
C ASN A 616 24.13 -33.75 -5.90
N HIS A 617 23.50 -32.75 -5.29
CA HIS A 617 24.15 -31.62 -4.66
C HIS A 617 23.89 -31.66 -3.16
N ALA A 618 24.91 -32.07 -2.39
CA ALA A 618 24.88 -31.98 -0.94
C ALA A 618 25.02 -30.52 -0.51
N VAL A 619 24.01 -29.99 0.17
CA VAL A 619 23.89 -28.56 0.49
C VAL A 619 23.41 -28.36 1.92
N THR A 620 23.50 -27.13 2.43
CA THR A 620 22.79 -26.72 3.64
C THR A 620 22.10 -25.41 3.32
N LEU A 621 20.93 -25.50 2.70
CA LEU A 621 20.15 -24.34 2.30
C LEU A 621 19.08 -24.05 3.35
N LEU A 622 19.31 -23.05 4.20
CA LEU A 622 18.34 -22.64 5.23
C LEU A 622 17.09 -22.01 4.58
N PRO A 623 15.94 -21.97 5.28
CA PRO A 623 14.76 -21.26 4.78
C PRO A 623 15.08 -19.81 4.36
N ARG A 624 14.40 -19.35 3.31
CA ARG A 624 14.57 -18.05 2.65
C ARG A 624 15.92 -17.86 1.93
N GLN A 625 16.79 -18.86 1.93
CA GLN A 625 18.00 -18.83 1.13
C GLN A 625 17.74 -19.40 -0.26
N THR A 626 18.49 -18.87 -1.20
CA THR A 626 18.53 -19.31 -2.58
C THR A 626 19.94 -19.79 -2.89
N MET A 627 20.05 -20.87 -3.66
CA MET A 627 21.31 -21.38 -4.18
C MET A 627 21.19 -21.61 -5.67
N GLU A 628 22.29 -21.39 -6.38
CA GLU A 628 22.39 -21.64 -7.81
C GLU A 628 23.52 -22.63 -8.07
N PHE A 629 23.27 -23.54 -9.00
CA PHE A 629 24.29 -24.44 -9.53
C PHE A 629 24.01 -24.72 -11.01
N THR A 630 25.04 -25.15 -11.74
CA THR A 630 24.96 -25.43 -13.16
C THR A 630 25.32 -26.88 -13.42
N ASP A 631 24.40 -27.62 -14.04
CA ASP A 631 24.56 -29.01 -14.45
C ASP A 631 24.58 -29.14 -15.98
N ARG A 632 24.87 -30.34 -16.48
CA ARG A 632 25.02 -30.61 -17.92
C ARG A 632 23.87 -31.49 -18.44
N TYR A 633 23.20 -31.05 -19.50
CA TYR A 633 22.21 -31.86 -20.21
C TYR A 633 22.85 -32.53 -21.45
N PRO A 634 22.88 -33.87 -21.54
CA PRO A 634 23.43 -34.56 -22.70
C PRO A 634 22.52 -34.38 -23.93
N VAL A 635 23.11 -33.97 -25.07
CA VAL A 635 22.37 -33.74 -26.32
C VAL A 635 22.38 -35.00 -27.17
N THR A 636 21.21 -35.57 -27.45
CA THR A 636 21.00 -36.66 -28.40
C THR A 636 20.82 -36.12 -29.82
N GLU A 637 20.96 -36.98 -30.85
CA GLU A 637 20.80 -36.58 -32.25
C GLU A 637 19.40 -35.98 -32.55
N ASP A 638 18.38 -36.36 -31.78
CA ASP A 638 16.99 -35.90 -31.91
C ASP A 638 16.63 -34.72 -30.97
N PHE A 639 17.60 -34.00 -30.41
CA PHE A 639 17.33 -32.90 -29.48
C PHE A 639 16.59 -31.73 -30.16
N ASN A 640 15.36 -31.49 -29.75
CA ASN A 640 14.46 -30.49 -30.33
C ASN A 640 14.51 -29.12 -29.61
N GLY A 641 15.50 -28.89 -28.76
CA GLY A 641 15.61 -27.68 -27.95
C GLY A 641 14.85 -27.71 -26.62
N THR A 642 14.11 -28.79 -26.33
CA THR A 642 13.41 -28.97 -25.04
C THR A 642 14.24 -29.83 -24.10
N ILE A 643 14.43 -29.37 -22.86
CA ILE A 643 15.11 -30.12 -21.81
C ILE A 643 14.08 -30.75 -20.87
N ASP A 644 14.13 -32.08 -20.74
CA ASP A 644 13.41 -32.81 -19.70
C ASP A 644 14.18 -32.73 -18.39
N TYR A 645 13.51 -32.27 -17.33
CA TYR A 645 14.14 -32.16 -16.02
C TYR A 645 13.19 -32.53 -14.87
N GLN A 646 13.79 -32.96 -13.75
CA GLN A 646 13.10 -33.12 -12.46
C GLN A 646 14.03 -32.62 -11.37
N VAL A 647 13.54 -31.74 -10.50
CA VAL A 647 14.25 -31.29 -9.31
C VAL A 647 13.56 -31.87 -8.08
N THR A 648 14.33 -32.52 -7.20
CA THR A 648 13.87 -33.11 -5.94
C THR A 648 14.73 -32.55 -4.81
N ALA A 649 14.10 -32.13 -3.71
CA ALA A 649 14.83 -31.68 -2.52
C ALA A 649 14.57 -32.60 -1.33
N ASP A 650 15.65 -32.97 -0.64
CA ASP A 650 15.61 -33.67 0.64
C ASP A 650 15.82 -32.67 1.77
N PHE A 651 14.85 -32.61 2.67
CA PHE A 651 14.90 -31.76 3.84
C PHE A 651 15.58 -32.48 4.99
N ALA A 652 16.56 -31.81 5.61
CA ALA A 652 17.12 -32.27 6.87
C ALA A 652 16.01 -32.27 7.93
N PRO A 653 15.92 -33.28 8.81
CA PRO A 653 15.10 -33.13 9.99
C PRO A 653 15.62 -31.92 10.78
N ALA A 654 14.74 -30.95 11.08
CA ALA A 654 15.06 -29.91 12.06
C ALA A 654 15.52 -30.62 13.34
N ASN A 655 16.66 -30.22 13.90
CA ASN A 655 17.21 -30.81 15.11
C ASN A 655 16.31 -30.45 16.30
N SER A 656 15.22 -31.21 16.47
CA SER A 656 14.25 -31.04 17.54
C SER A 656 14.35 -32.25 18.45
N ASN A 657 14.69 -32.01 19.72
CA ASN A 657 14.69 -33.04 20.75
C ASN A 657 13.26 -33.51 21.10
N SER A 658 12.22 -32.80 20.62
CA SER A 658 10.84 -33.18 20.90
C SER A 658 10.39 -34.42 20.10
N LEU A 659 10.05 -35.47 20.84
CA LEU A 659 9.63 -36.80 20.33
C LEU A 659 8.44 -36.76 19.36
N LYS A 660 7.63 -35.68 19.33
CA LYS A 660 6.48 -35.51 18.43
C LYS A 660 6.88 -35.13 17.00
N LEU A 661 7.93 -34.32 16.80
CA LEU A 661 8.41 -33.88 15.47
C LEU A 661 8.99 -35.05 14.66
N ARG A 662 9.65 -36.01 15.33
CA ARG A 662 10.17 -37.25 14.71
C ARG A 662 9.11 -38.11 14.03
N ARG A 663 7.84 -38.04 14.43
CA ARG A 663 6.75 -38.85 13.84
C ARG A 663 6.13 -38.25 12.58
N ARG A 664 6.27 -36.93 12.34
CA ARG A 664 5.67 -36.24 11.17
C ARG A 664 6.69 -35.80 10.11
N ALA A 665 7.91 -35.44 10.51
CA ALA A 665 9.01 -35.15 9.59
C ALA A 665 9.67 -36.43 9.06
N ALA A 666 8.91 -37.29 8.37
CA ALA A 666 9.54 -38.27 7.51
C ALA A 666 10.28 -37.50 6.41
N SER A 667 11.54 -37.87 6.13
CA SER A 667 12.38 -37.38 5.02
C SER A 667 11.73 -37.73 3.68
N ARG A 668 10.56 -37.15 3.39
CA ARG A 668 9.84 -37.40 2.17
C ARG A 668 10.42 -36.47 1.12
N PRO A 669 11.09 -36.98 0.08
CA PRO A 669 11.53 -36.15 -1.02
C PRO A 669 10.33 -35.40 -1.58
N HIS A 670 10.38 -34.06 -1.59
CA HIS A 670 9.37 -33.27 -2.30
C HIS A 670 9.75 -33.23 -3.77
N ARG A 671 8.82 -33.63 -4.62
CA ARG A 671 9.01 -33.74 -6.07
C ARG A 671 8.07 -32.79 -6.78
N ILE A 672 8.63 -31.90 -7.58
CA ILE A 672 7.86 -31.11 -8.53
C ILE A 672 8.36 -31.52 -9.93
N LYS A 673 7.46 -32.09 -10.73
CA LYS A 673 7.70 -32.39 -12.13
C LYS A 673 7.02 -31.32 -12.98
N ARG A 674 7.77 -30.67 -13.88
CA ARG A 674 7.20 -29.84 -14.95
C ARG A 674 7.83 -30.26 -16.26
N ASN A 675 7.00 -30.52 -17.26
CA ASN A 675 7.45 -30.73 -18.63
C ASN A 675 7.53 -29.37 -19.33
N GLY A 676 8.69 -29.11 -19.96
CA GLY A 676 9.01 -28.09 -20.97
C GLY A 676 8.18 -26.80 -21.04
N THR A 677 8.83 -25.66 -20.82
CA THR A 677 8.42 -24.40 -21.44
C THR A 677 9.06 -24.35 -22.84
N GLU A 678 8.25 -24.26 -23.91
CA GLU A 678 8.76 -23.96 -25.26
C GLU A 678 9.44 -22.57 -25.25
N MET A 679 10.66 -22.49 -25.76
CA MET A 679 11.27 -21.20 -26.16
C MET A 679 11.09 -21.03 -27.66
N ASP A 680 10.88 -19.79 -28.11
CA ASP A 680 10.76 -19.44 -29.53
C ASP A 680 12.16 -19.42 -30.20
N VAL A 681 12.41 -20.38 -31.09
CA VAL A 681 13.75 -20.88 -31.49
C VAL A 681 14.32 -20.17 -32.74
N ARG A 682 13.90 -18.96 -33.10
CA ARG A 682 14.40 -18.29 -34.33
C ARG A 682 14.61 -16.79 -34.14
N GLN A 683 15.87 -16.38 -33.91
CA GLN A 683 16.26 -14.98 -33.82
C GLN A 683 17.18 -14.59 -34.98
N VAL A 684 16.60 -14.01 -36.05
CA VAL A 684 17.34 -13.35 -37.14
C VAL A 684 17.26 -11.83 -36.93
N ASP A 685 18.40 -11.14 -37.02
CA ASP A 685 18.48 -9.67 -36.94
C ASP A 685 19.32 -9.16 -38.11
N MET A 686 18.66 -8.55 -39.09
CA MET A 686 19.28 -7.84 -40.20
C MET A 686 19.19 -6.35 -39.93
N ALA A 687 20.25 -5.62 -40.25
CA ALA A 687 20.27 -4.18 -40.12
C ALA A 687 20.80 -3.54 -41.40
N ALA A 688 20.29 -2.36 -41.74
CA ALA A 688 20.82 -1.56 -42.84
C ALA A 688 21.46 -0.28 -42.34
N LYS A 689 22.43 0.24 -43.08
CA LYS A 689 23.02 1.56 -42.88
C LYS A 689 23.29 2.23 -44.22
N ILE A 690 22.83 3.46 -44.41
CA ILE A 690 23.13 4.22 -45.63
C ILE A 690 24.56 4.74 -45.54
N LEU A 691 25.39 4.41 -46.53
CA LEU A 691 26.77 4.86 -46.62
C LEU A 691 26.93 6.10 -47.51
N ASN A 692 26.23 6.13 -48.65
CA ASN A 692 26.27 7.25 -49.57
C ASN A 692 24.96 7.38 -50.34
N LYS A 693 24.67 8.61 -50.75
CA LYS A 693 23.59 8.94 -51.66
C LYS A 693 24.09 9.94 -52.68
N SER A 694 23.98 9.62 -53.96
CA SER A 694 24.35 10.50 -55.07
C SER A 694 23.24 10.58 -56.11
N VAL A 695 23.16 11.70 -56.82
CA VAL A 695 22.23 11.90 -57.95
C VAL A 695 23.09 12.23 -59.16
N ASP A 696 22.91 11.49 -60.26
CA ASP A 696 23.62 11.76 -61.50
C ASP A 696 22.92 12.84 -62.35
N ALA A 697 23.58 13.24 -63.45
CA ALA A 697 23.10 14.27 -64.37
C ALA A 697 21.80 13.87 -65.09
N ASP A 698 21.52 12.56 -65.20
CA ASP A 698 20.34 12.00 -65.85
C ASP A 698 19.15 11.85 -64.86
N GLY A 699 19.36 12.19 -63.60
CA GLY A 699 18.32 12.16 -62.58
C GLY A 699 18.06 10.76 -62.04
N VAL A 700 19.06 9.89 -61.94
CA VAL A 700 18.96 8.65 -61.18
C VAL A 700 19.61 8.87 -59.82
N THR A 701 18.86 8.59 -58.75
CA THR A 701 19.41 8.55 -57.39
C THR A 701 20.01 7.18 -57.13
N THR A 702 21.30 7.16 -56.83
CA THR A 702 22.02 5.97 -56.38
C THR A 702 22.16 6.00 -54.86
N VAL A 703 21.69 4.95 -54.20
CA VAL A 703 21.82 4.73 -52.75
C VAL A 703 22.77 3.58 -52.53
N VAL A 704 23.87 3.84 -51.81
CA VAL A 704 24.81 2.82 -51.37
C VAL A 704 24.54 2.53 -49.91
N ALA A 705 24.21 1.28 -49.59
CA ALA A 705 23.90 0.84 -48.23
C ALA A 705 24.75 -0.35 -47.81
N GLU A 706 25.09 -0.40 -46.53
CA GLU A 706 25.68 -1.55 -45.87
C GLU A 706 24.57 -2.36 -45.21
N VAL A 707 24.51 -3.64 -45.52
CA VAL A 707 23.63 -4.64 -44.91
C VAL A 707 24.48 -5.42 -43.92
N ASN A 708 24.08 -5.38 -42.66
CA ASN A 708 24.78 -6.03 -41.57
C ASN A 708 23.92 -7.17 -41.01
N ASN A 709 24.50 -8.37 -40.96
CA ASN A 709 23.93 -9.45 -40.16
C ASN A 709 24.25 -9.17 -38.68
N ALA A 710 23.28 -8.64 -37.94
CA ALA A 710 23.37 -8.37 -36.52
C ALA A 710 22.87 -9.54 -35.65
N SER A 711 22.51 -10.67 -36.28
CA SER A 711 22.01 -11.87 -35.60
C SER A 711 23.00 -12.33 -34.53
N LEU A 712 22.48 -12.58 -33.32
CA LEU A 712 23.28 -13.06 -32.20
C LEU A 712 23.74 -14.52 -32.39
N LEU A 713 23.14 -15.24 -33.33
CA LEU A 713 23.41 -16.64 -33.65
C LEU A 713 23.93 -16.79 -35.10
N PRO A 714 24.68 -17.87 -35.39
CA PRO A 714 25.02 -18.27 -36.75
C PRO A 714 23.80 -18.33 -37.67
N LEU A 715 23.92 -17.73 -38.85
CA LEU A 715 22.86 -17.78 -39.85
C LEU A 715 22.76 -19.21 -40.45
N SER A 716 21.56 -19.69 -40.78
CA SER A 716 21.36 -21.00 -41.43
C SER A 716 21.68 -20.95 -42.92
N GLU A 717 22.23 -22.06 -43.46
CA GLU A 717 22.54 -22.24 -44.89
C GLU A 717 21.22 -22.34 -45.70
N GLY A 718 20.72 -21.19 -46.15
CA GLY A 718 19.38 -21.04 -46.75
C GLY A 718 18.80 -19.63 -46.54
N VAL A 719 19.28 -18.93 -45.52
CA VAL A 719 18.88 -17.55 -45.23
C VAL A 719 19.59 -16.56 -46.18
N SER A 720 18.80 -15.68 -46.77
CA SER A 720 19.22 -14.53 -47.57
C SER A 720 18.52 -13.27 -47.07
N CYS A 721 18.97 -12.09 -47.50
CA CYS A 721 18.31 -10.82 -47.17
C CYS A 721 17.94 -10.07 -48.45
N LYS A 722 16.64 -9.80 -48.63
CA LYS A 722 16.15 -8.89 -49.68
C LYS A 722 16.33 -7.45 -49.25
N VAL A 723 16.83 -6.61 -50.14
CA VAL A 723 17.10 -5.19 -49.87
C VAL A 723 16.56 -4.35 -51.01
N GLY A 724 15.61 -3.47 -50.70
CA GLY A 724 14.93 -2.64 -51.69
C GLY A 724 14.64 -1.24 -51.16
N LEU A 725 14.29 -0.33 -52.08
CA LEU A 725 13.72 0.98 -51.76
C LEU A 725 12.21 0.89 -51.91
N TYR A 726 11.45 1.36 -50.93
CA TYR A 726 9.99 1.25 -50.90
C TYR A 726 9.33 2.61 -50.76
N ALA A 727 8.10 2.75 -51.28
CA ALA A 727 7.34 4.00 -51.16
C ALA A 727 6.86 4.28 -49.73
N SER A 728 6.70 3.24 -48.91
CA SER A 728 6.39 3.33 -47.47
C SER A 728 7.06 2.18 -46.71
N PRO A 729 7.16 2.26 -45.36
CA PRO A 729 7.68 1.16 -44.53
C PRO A 729 6.91 -0.16 -44.67
N LEU A 730 5.64 -0.09 -45.10
CA LEU A 730 4.71 -1.22 -45.20
C LEU A 730 4.45 -1.66 -46.65
N ALA A 731 5.04 -0.99 -47.64
CA ALA A 731 4.85 -1.37 -49.04
C ALA A 731 5.47 -2.75 -49.31
N THR A 732 4.76 -3.55 -50.10
CA THR A 732 5.18 -4.92 -50.45
C THR A 732 6.06 -4.98 -51.70
N GLU A 733 6.02 -3.94 -52.53
CA GLU A 733 6.75 -3.86 -53.80
C GLU A 733 7.79 -2.73 -53.77
N PRO A 734 9.02 -2.96 -54.26
CA PRO A 734 10.07 -1.96 -54.31
C PRO A 734 9.83 -0.93 -55.43
N VAL A 735 10.20 0.32 -55.15
CA VAL A 735 10.31 1.41 -56.12
C VAL A 735 11.68 1.31 -56.79
N GLY A 736 11.77 0.52 -57.85
CA GLY A 736 13.00 0.30 -58.61
C GLY A 736 13.57 -1.10 -58.39
N GLN A 737 14.89 -1.17 -58.17
CA GLN A 737 15.61 -2.45 -58.04
C GLN A 737 15.54 -3.01 -56.60
N GLU A 738 15.34 -4.32 -56.47
CA GLU A 738 15.57 -5.09 -55.23
C GLU A 738 16.81 -5.98 -55.42
N VAL A 739 17.66 -6.03 -54.41
CA VAL A 739 18.90 -6.82 -54.40
C VAL A 739 18.77 -7.90 -53.34
N VAL A 740 19.12 -9.14 -53.71
CA VAL A 740 19.18 -10.25 -52.76
C VAL A 740 20.63 -10.46 -52.31
N VAL A 741 20.89 -10.31 -51.02
CA VAL A 741 22.17 -10.61 -50.40
C VAL A 741 22.18 -12.06 -49.94
N SER A 742 23.12 -12.84 -50.45
CA SER A 742 23.20 -14.28 -50.20
C SER A 742 23.74 -14.62 -48.81
N TYR A 743 23.46 -15.84 -48.35
CA TYR A 743 24.03 -16.41 -47.12
C TYR A 743 25.56 -16.18 -46.99
N ALA A 744 26.32 -16.47 -48.05
CA ALA A 744 27.78 -16.39 -48.04
C ALA A 744 28.32 -14.96 -47.90
N ASP A 745 27.50 -13.96 -48.24
CA ASP A 745 27.80 -12.53 -48.08
C ASP A 745 27.43 -12.00 -46.69
N LEU A 746 26.56 -12.69 -45.94
CA LEU A 746 26.08 -12.31 -44.60
C LEU A 746 26.76 -13.08 -43.48
N TYR A 747 27.39 -14.21 -43.78
CA TYR A 747 28.01 -15.08 -42.79
C TYR A 747 29.26 -15.80 -43.32
N ASP A 748 30.32 -15.83 -42.51
CA ASP A 748 31.49 -16.66 -42.72
C ASP A 748 31.34 -17.99 -41.98
N ALA A 749 30.93 -19.05 -42.68
CA ALA A 749 30.81 -20.37 -42.07
C ALA A 749 32.15 -20.94 -41.58
N SER A 750 33.28 -20.54 -42.19
CA SER A 750 34.62 -21.03 -41.82
C SER A 750 35.18 -20.33 -40.58
N ALA A 751 34.84 -19.05 -40.39
CA ALA A 751 35.31 -18.25 -39.26
C ALA A 751 34.27 -18.08 -38.14
N GLY A 752 33.03 -18.55 -38.36
CA GLY A 752 31.93 -18.42 -37.41
C GLY A 752 31.51 -16.97 -37.16
N LYS A 753 31.59 -16.10 -38.17
CA LYS A 753 31.44 -14.64 -38.01
C LYS A 753 30.43 -14.04 -38.97
N ASN A 754 29.62 -13.13 -38.46
CA ASN A 754 28.74 -12.30 -39.27
C ASN A 754 29.57 -11.40 -40.20
N LYS A 755 29.06 -11.21 -41.42
CA LYS A 755 29.64 -10.32 -42.42
C LYS A 755 28.71 -9.14 -42.67
N THR A 756 29.28 -8.09 -43.26
CA THR A 756 28.52 -7.01 -43.86
C THR A 756 28.69 -7.02 -45.37
N LYS A 757 27.66 -6.60 -46.10
CA LYS A 757 27.67 -6.48 -47.55
C LYS A 757 27.23 -5.10 -47.96
N ILE A 758 28.00 -4.48 -48.86
CA ILE A 758 27.60 -3.23 -49.51
C ILE A 758 26.72 -3.56 -50.71
N VAL A 759 25.54 -2.95 -50.75
CA VAL A 759 24.59 -3.01 -51.86
C VAL A 759 24.39 -1.62 -52.46
N THR A 760 24.14 -1.57 -53.76
CA THR A 760 23.84 -0.34 -54.49
C THR A 760 22.46 -0.47 -55.12
N LEU A 761 21.60 0.51 -54.84
CA LEU A 761 20.22 0.58 -55.32
C LEU A 761 20.02 1.86 -56.12
N THR A 762 19.25 1.79 -57.19
CA THR A 762 18.94 2.95 -58.04
C THR A 762 17.44 3.20 -58.11
N ALA A 763 17.06 4.47 -58.00
CA ALA A 763 15.68 4.93 -58.19
C ALA A 763 15.66 6.19 -59.06
N GLU A 764 14.68 6.30 -59.95
CA GLU A 764 14.48 7.50 -60.78
C GLU A 764 14.14 8.72 -59.91
N LYS A 765 14.66 9.89 -60.29
CA LYS A 765 14.42 11.16 -59.60
C LYS A 765 12.93 11.52 -59.74
N PRO A 766 12.23 11.72 -58.61
CA PRO A 766 10.83 12.04 -58.62
C PRO A 766 10.59 13.49 -59.07
N ASN A 767 9.41 13.76 -59.65
CA ASN A 767 9.03 15.11 -60.06
C ASN A 767 8.97 16.08 -58.87
N THR A 768 8.44 15.62 -57.73
CA THR A 768 8.38 16.31 -56.43
C THR A 768 9.25 15.61 -55.39
N SER A 769 9.72 16.33 -54.37
CA SER A 769 10.49 15.74 -53.27
C SER A 769 9.66 14.70 -52.52
N ARG A 770 10.19 13.49 -52.31
CA ARG A 770 9.53 12.42 -51.55
C ARG A 770 10.55 11.60 -50.76
N THR A 771 10.11 10.92 -49.70
CA THR A 771 10.93 9.98 -48.94
C THR A 771 10.66 8.56 -49.40
N LEU A 772 11.70 7.83 -49.82
CA LEU A 772 11.66 6.38 -49.96
C LEU A 772 12.20 5.72 -48.68
N TYR A 773 11.97 4.43 -48.51
CA TYR A 773 12.43 3.67 -47.36
C TYR A 773 13.31 2.53 -47.83
N LEU A 774 14.59 2.54 -47.45
CA LEU A 774 15.47 1.38 -47.58
C LEU A 774 15.01 0.33 -46.59
N ARG A 775 14.68 -0.87 -47.06
CA ARG A 775 14.26 -1.98 -46.19
C ARG A 775 15.07 -3.24 -46.44
N THR A 776 15.55 -3.85 -45.36
CA THR A 776 16.08 -5.22 -45.33
C THR A 776 15.00 -6.19 -44.88
N THR A 777 14.90 -7.35 -45.53
CA THR A 777 13.95 -8.40 -45.18
C THR A 777 14.66 -9.75 -45.22
N PRO A 778 14.85 -10.44 -44.09
CA PRO A 778 15.41 -11.79 -44.08
C PRO A 778 14.42 -12.79 -44.68
N VAL A 779 14.93 -13.71 -45.49
CA VAL A 779 14.15 -14.71 -46.24
C VAL A 779 14.88 -16.05 -46.22
N GLU A 780 14.17 -17.14 -45.98
CA GLU A 780 14.69 -18.52 -46.09
C GLU A 780 13.81 -19.28 -47.09
N ASP A 781 14.43 -19.87 -48.11
CA ASP A 781 13.73 -20.63 -49.17
C ASP A 781 12.54 -19.91 -49.84
N GLY A 782 12.54 -18.56 -49.83
CA GLY A 782 11.50 -17.71 -50.42
C GLY A 782 10.46 -17.18 -49.43
N GLU A 783 10.42 -17.68 -48.19
CA GLU A 783 9.51 -17.25 -47.13
C GLU A 783 10.15 -16.17 -46.24
N GLN A 784 9.38 -15.14 -45.90
CA GLN A 784 9.87 -14.04 -45.06
C GLN A 784 10.03 -14.50 -43.60
N LEU A 785 11.20 -14.25 -43.00
CA LEU A 785 11.46 -14.51 -41.59
C LEU A 785 11.10 -13.29 -40.72
N THR A 786 10.74 -13.55 -39.47
CA THR A 786 10.55 -12.51 -38.46
C THR A 786 11.92 -11.99 -37.99
N ASP A 787 12.12 -10.68 -38.11
CA ASP A 787 13.30 -10.01 -37.59
C ASP A 787 13.07 -9.61 -36.12
N VAL A 788 14.09 -9.80 -35.27
CA VAL A 788 14.02 -9.53 -33.82
C VAL A 788 14.04 -8.03 -33.50
N ARG A 789 14.58 -7.19 -34.40
CA ARG A 789 14.66 -5.74 -34.24
C ARG A 789 14.19 -4.99 -35.49
N PRO A 790 12.93 -5.11 -35.90
CA PRO A 790 12.44 -4.57 -37.17
C PRO A 790 12.62 -3.05 -37.35
N SER A 791 12.87 -2.29 -36.28
CA SER A 791 13.16 -0.85 -36.34
C SER A 791 14.52 -0.50 -36.96
N ASN A 792 15.51 -1.41 -36.97
CA ASN A 792 16.82 -1.19 -37.61
C ASN A 792 16.84 -1.59 -39.10
N ASN A 793 15.75 -2.21 -39.57
CA ASN A 793 15.62 -2.74 -40.92
C ASN A 793 15.11 -1.71 -41.91
N VAL A 794 14.57 -0.57 -41.44
CA VAL A 794 13.92 0.43 -42.28
C VAL A 794 14.56 1.79 -42.06
N LEU A 795 15.14 2.38 -43.12
CA LEU A 795 15.78 3.69 -43.08
C LEU A 795 15.17 4.67 -44.10
N PRO A 796 14.80 5.90 -43.71
CA PRO A 796 14.29 6.89 -44.64
C PRO A 796 15.41 7.42 -45.57
N VAL A 797 15.10 7.52 -46.86
CA VAL A 797 15.93 8.09 -47.92
C VAL A 797 15.15 9.24 -48.56
N ALA A 798 15.44 10.47 -48.14
CA ALA A 798 14.83 11.65 -48.75
C ALA A 798 15.35 11.82 -50.19
N LEU A 799 14.47 11.91 -51.19
CA LEU A 799 14.79 12.23 -52.57
C LEU A 799 14.41 13.68 -52.89
N ALA A 800 15.32 14.44 -53.49
CA ALA A 800 15.05 15.80 -53.92
C ALA A 800 14.32 15.78 -55.28
N GLY A 801 13.21 16.51 -55.38
CA GLY A 801 12.41 16.62 -56.60
C GLY A 801 13.16 17.25 -57.78
N LYS A 802 12.67 17.03 -59.00
CA LYS A 802 13.15 17.71 -60.21
C LYS A 802 12.76 19.20 -60.22
N TYR A 803 11.62 19.53 -59.61
CA TYR A 803 11.09 20.89 -59.47
C TYR A 803 10.75 21.17 -57.99
N MET A 804 10.82 22.44 -57.58
CA MET A 804 10.39 22.87 -56.25
C MET A 804 8.95 23.35 -56.33
N ARG A 805 8.03 22.69 -55.61
CA ARG A 805 6.63 23.13 -55.56
C ARG A 805 6.57 24.51 -54.89
N GLY A 806 5.87 25.44 -55.54
CA GLY A 806 5.81 26.85 -55.16
C GLY A 806 6.86 27.75 -55.84
N ASP A 807 7.89 27.20 -56.49
CA ASP A 807 8.84 27.96 -57.31
C ASP A 807 8.24 28.14 -58.72
N VAL A 808 7.18 28.96 -58.76
CA VAL A 808 6.36 29.14 -59.95
C VAL A 808 7.16 29.83 -61.06
N ASN A 809 8.17 30.63 -60.70
CA ASN A 809 8.98 31.38 -61.65
C ASN A 809 10.25 30.62 -62.12
N ASN A 810 10.60 29.49 -61.47
CA ASN A 810 11.76 28.62 -61.70
C ASN A 810 13.13 29.26 -61.40
N ASP A 811 13.22 30.14 -60.43
CA ASP A 811 14.47 30.81 -60.04
C ASP A 811 15.24 30.07 -58.94
N GLY A 812 14.68 28.96 -58.45
CA GLY A 812 15.25 28.11 -57.40
C GLY A 812 14.88 28.55 -55.99
N ARG A 813 13.94 29.50 -55.82
CA ARG A 813 13.43 29.98 -54.53
C ARG A 813 11.91 29.95 -54.53
N VAL A 814 11.32 30.00 -53.33
CA VAL A 814 9.88 30.16 -53.14
C VAL A 814 9.67 31.43 -52.33
N ASP A 815 9.39 32.53 -53.03
CA ASP A 815 9.26 33.85 -52.43
C ASP A 815 8.12 34.68 -53.05
N ILE A 816 8.08 35.97 -52.73
CA ILE A 816 7.01 36.87 -53.18
C ILE A 816 6.98 37.05 -54.71
N ALA A 817 8.10 36.80 -55.40
CA ALA A 817 8.16 36.78 -56.85
C ALA A 817 7.35 35.61 -57.43
N ASP A 818 7.31 34.47 -56.74
CA ASP A 818 6.50 33.31 -57.14
C ASP A 818 5.01 33.53 -56.91
N VAL A 819 4.64 34.21 -55.81
CA VAL A 819 3.26 34.66 -55.60
C VAL A 819 2.81 35.56 -56.76
N THR A 820 3.68 36.46 -57.20
CA THR A 820 3.42 37.34 -58.34
C THR A 820 3.30 36.55 -59.65
N ALA A 821 4.17 35.57 -59.87
CA ALA A 821 4.12 34.68 -61.03
C ALA A 821 2.82 33.84 -61.05
N MET A 822 2.38 33.35 -59.89
CA MET A 822 1.15 32.59 -59.73
C MET A 822 -0.10 33.43 -60.01
N VAL A 823 -0.15 34.66 -59.48
CA VAL A 823 -1.24 35.61 -59.79
C VAL A 823 -1.31 35.87 -61.29
N ASN A 824 -0.16 35.97 -61.98
CA ASN A 824 -0.12 36.15 -63.43
C ASN A 824 -0.59 34.91 -64.20
N ILE A 825 -0.31 33.70 -63.71
CA ILE A 825 -0.83 32.44 -64.32
C ILE A 825 -2.34 32.33 -64.14
N ILE A 826 -2.87 32.69 -62.96
CA ILE A 826 -4.31 32.66 -62.68
C ILE A 826 -5.07 33.72 -63.50
N ASN A 827 -4.45 34.89 -63.73
CA ASN A 827 -5.11 36.03 -64.39
C ASN A 827 -4.81 36.17 -65.89
N SER A 828 -3.86 35.41 -66.47
CA SER A 828 -3.50 35.52 -67.90
C SER A 828 -3.57 34.18 -68.64
N SER A 829 -3.91 34.22 -69.92
CA SER A 829 -3.91 33.06 -70.83
C SER A 829 -2.52 32.72 -71.41
N THR A 830 -1.44 33.16 -70.76
CA THR A 830 -0.05 32.89 -71.18
C THR A 830 0.72 32.15 -70.09
N SER A 831 0.81 30.83 -70.24
CA SER A 831 1.55 29.94 -69.35
C SER A 831 2.78 29.38 -70.08
N LYS A 832 3.94 29.30 -69.41
CA LYS A 832 5.10 28.57 -69.92
C LYS A 832 4.79 27.06 -69.85
N GLY A 833 4.13 26.50 -70.86
CA GLY A 833 3.86 25.06 -71.01
C GLY A 833 2.93 24.44 -69.95
N ALA A 834 1.81 23.83 -70.35
CA ALA A 834 0.77 23.33 -69.44
C ALA A 834 1.28 22.34 -68.36
N GLU A 835 2.31 21.55 -68.66
CA GLU A 835 2.83 20.51 -67.76
C GLU A 835 3.74 21.07 -66.65
N TYR A 836 4.55 22.10 -66.94
CA TYR A 836 5.41 22.74 -65.93
C TYR A 836 4.58 23.45 -64.87
N ASN A 837 3.59 24.23 -65.31
CA ASN A 837 2.77 25.03 -64.38
C ASN A 837 1.92 24.13 -63.46
N LEU A 838 1.42 22.99 -63.94
CA LEU A 838 0.70 22.04 -63.09
C LEU A 838 1.60 21.35 -62.05
N ILE A 839 2.92 21.28 -62.25
CA ILE A 839 3.81 20.62 -61.29
C ILE A 839 4.25 21.59 -60.19
N VAL A 840 4.51 22.86 -60.52
CA VAL A 840 5.04 23.85 -59.56
C VAL A 840 4.00 24.79 -58.98
N ALA A 841 2.88 25.03 -59.67
CA ALA A 841 1.87 26.02 -59.28
C ALA A 841 0.55 25.41 -58.78
N ASP A 842 0.35 24.10 -58.95
CA ASP A 842 -0.70 23.34 -58.26
C ASP A 842 -0.16 22.95 -56.88
N MET A 843 -0.50 23.76 -55.88
CA MET A 843 0.03 23.62 -54.53
C MET A 843 -0.72 22.54 -53.76
N ASN A 844 -2.02 22.40 -54.03
CA ASN A 844 -2.95 21.53 -53.30
C ASN A 844 -3.20 20.17 -53.99
N GLU A 845 -2.59 19.93 -55.15
CA GLU A 845 -2.66 18.70 -55.96
C GLU A 845 -4.03 18.40 -56.59
N ASP A 846 -4.90 19.39 -56.73
CA ASP A 846 -6.24 19.19 -57.30
C ASP A 846 -6.26 19.11 -58.84
N SER A 847 -5.07 19.16 -59.46
CA SER A 847 -4.83 19.17 -60.90
C SER A 847 -5.36 20.43 -61.61
N LYS A 848 -5.55 21.53 -60.87
CA LYS A 848 -5.87 22.87 -61.38
C LYS A 848 -4.91 23.88 -60.78
N ILE A 849 -4.86 25.06 -61.39
CA ILE A 849 -4.12 26.20 -60.86
C ILE A 849 -5.15 27.30 -60.63
N ALA A 850 -5.57 27.46 -59.38
CA ALA A 850 -6.69 28.30 -58.98
C ALA A 850 -6.31 29.18 -57.78
N GLN A 851 -7.29 29.95 -57.28
CA GLN A 851 -7.08 30.84 -56.13
C GLN A 851 -6.69 30.08 -54.86
N ASP A 852 -7.11 28.82 -54.73
CA ASP A 852 -6.78 27.99 -53.58
C ASP A 852 -5.28 27.64 -53.56
N ASP A 853 -4.66 27.42 -54.72
CA ASP A 853 -3.21 27.24 -54.82
C ASP A 853 -2.46 28.51 -54.45
N LEU A 854 -2.95 29.67 -54.90
CA LEU A 854 -2.35 30.96 -54.59
C LEU A 854 -2.33 31.20 -53.08
N LYS A 855 -3.42 30.80 -52.41
CA LYS A 855 -3.52 30.87 -50.96
C LYS A 855 -2.46 29.99 -50.29
N GLU A 856 -2.31 28.75 -50.74
CA GLU A 856 -1.30 27.84 -50.18
C GLU A 856 0.14 28.33 -50.41
N LEU A 857 0.44 28.92 -51.57
CA LEU A 857 1.77 29.50 -51.83
C LEU A 857 2.04 30.73 -50.96
N VAL A 858 1.06 31.60 -50.75
CA VAL A 858 1.21 32.75 -49.85
C VAL A 858 1.49 32.28 -48.42
N ASP A 859 0.76 31.26 -47.95
CA ASP A 859 0.98 30.67 -46.63
C ASP A 859 2.38 30.03 -46.53
N LEU A 860 2.88 29.41 -47.61
CA LEU A 860 4.22 28.84 -47.66
C LEU A 860 5.32 29.93 -47.58
N VAL A 861 5.19 31.01 -48.36
CA VAL A 861 6.16 32.13 -48.39
C VAL A 861 6.24 32.87 -47.04
N LEU A 862 5.10 33.01 -46.35
CA LEU A 862 5.03 33.62 -45.02
C LEU A 862 5.67 32.75 -43.93
N ARG A 863 5.75 31.43 -44.12
CA ARG A 863 6.42 30.51 -43.18
C ARG A 863 7.94 30.51 -43.36
N THR A 864 8.46 30.61 -44.59
CA THR A 864 9.90 30.59 -44.90
C THR A 864 10.67 31.85 -44.51
N THR A 865 9.99 32.96 -44.18
CA THR A 865 10.63 34.20 -43.70
C THR A 865 10.95 34.21 -42.21
N VAL A 866 10.60 33.14 -41.48
CA VAL A 866 10.80 33.02 -40.03
C VAL A 866 11.58 31.74 -39.71
N THR A 867 12.85 31.64 -40.12
CA THR A 867 13.72 30.54 -39.67
C THR A 867 15.21 30.89 -39.76
N GLN A 868 15.77 31.42 -38.68
CA GLN A 868 17.11 30.99 -38.23
C GLN A 868 16.89 30.10 -37.00
N ALA A 869 17.24 28.82 -37.12
CA ALA A 869 17.15 27.85 -36.04
C ALA A 869 18.35 27.94 -35.09
N PRO A 870 18.10 27.79 -33.78
CA PRO A 870 18.82 26.78 -33.01
C PRO A 870 17.91 25.95 -32.08
N ALA A 871 18.29 24.67 -31.91
CA ALA A 871 17.90 23.69 -30.87
C ALA A 871 16.42 23.69 -30.40
N ILE A 872 15.66 22.64 -30.75
CA ILE A 872 14.28 22.45 -30.25
C ILE A 872 14.31 22.11 -28.75
N GLN A 873 14.37 23.15 -27.92
CA GLN A 873 13.82 23.18 -26.58
C GLN A 873 12.28 23.17 -26.72
N GLY A 874 11.56 22.43 -25.87
CA GLY A 874 10.09 22.45 -25.85
C GLY A 874 9.56 23.87 -25.69
N VAL A 875 8.42 24.19 -26.30
CA VAL A 875 7.83 25.53 -26.30
C VAL A 875 7.31 25.82 -24.89
N GLU A 876 7.91 26.80 -24.20
CA GLU A 876 7.40 27.29 -22.92
C GLU A 876 6.07 28.01 -23.14
N LEU A 877 5.06 27.60 -22.39
CA LEU A 877 3.70 28.09 -22.50
C LEU A 877 3.36 29.12 -21.43
N LEU A 878 4.01 29.08 -20.26
CA LEU A 878 3.73 30.02 -19.19
C LEU A 878 4.45 31.34 -19.41
N THR A 879 3.75 32.44 -19.14
CA THR A 879 4.39 33.76 -19.01
C THR A 879 4.72 34.01 -17.54
N ASN A 880 5.82 34.72 -17.27
CA ASN A 880 6.21 35.06 -15.90
C ASN A 880 6.27 33.84 -14.96
N GLY A 881 6.85 32.72 -15.41
CA GLY A 881 7.02 31.51 -14.59
C GLY A 881 8.11 31.61 -13.52
N GLU A 882 9.13 32.44 -13.78
CA GLU A 882 10.28 32.69 -12.91
C GLU A 882 10.00 33.70 -11.78
N CYS A 883 8.75 34.20 -11.67
CA CYS A 883 8.34 35.25 -10.73
C CYS A 883 9.13 36.56 -10.91
N ASP A 884 8.83 37.39 -11.90
CA ASP A 884 9.53 38.65 -12.21
C ASP A 884 9.40 39.78 -11.15
N GLY A 885 8.96 39.48 -9.93
CA GLY A 885 8.61 40.46 -8.92
C GLY A 885 7.12 40.87 -8.95
N THR A 886 6.32 40.33 -9.88
CA THR A 886 4.90 40.66 -10.05
C THR A 886 4.02 39.42 -10.21
N PHE A 887 2.70 39.63 -10.38
CA PHE A 887 1.74 38.58 -10.76
C PHE A 887 1.28 38.71 -12.23
N ASN A 888 2.00 39.47 -13.05
CA ASN A 888 1.61 39.71 -14.44
C ASN A 888 1.49 38.38 -15.20
N GLY A 889 0.42 38.23 -15.97
CA GLY A 889 0.11 36.99 -16.69
C GLY A 889 -0.70 35.97 -15.89
N TRP A 890 -0.78 36.08 -14.56
CA TRP A 890 -1.48 35.12 -13.71
C TRP A 890 -2.88 35.61 -13.26
N GLU A 891 -3.86 34.71 -13.27
CA GLU A 891 -5.12 34.88 -12.55
C GLU A 891 -4.88 34.59 -11.06
N VAL A 892 -5.04 35.61 -10.21
CA VAL A 892 -4.71 35.53 -8.78
C VAL A 892 -5.97 35.45 -7.92
N THR A 893 -6.05 34.42 -7.08
CA THR A 893 -7.05 34.32 -6.01
C THR A 893 -6.37 34.39 -4.65
N ASN A 894 -6.80 35.33 -3.81
CA ASN A 894 -6.21 35.59 -2.49
C ASN A 894 -7.11 35.07 -1.37
N GLY A 895 -6.67 34.00 -0.69
CA GLY A 895 -7.16 33.62 0.64
C GLY A 895 -6.32 34.28 1.74
N GLY A 896 -6.93 34.55 2.90
CA GLY A 896 -6.23 35.08 4.08
C GLY A 896 -5.64 36.47 3.86
N SER A 897 -4.37 36.65 4.19
CA SER A 897 -3.57 37.84 3.88
C SER A 897 -3.18 37.97 2.41
N GLY A 898 -3.55 36.99 1.57
CA GLY A 898 -3.26 36.97 0.13
C GLY A 898 -1.81 36.61 -0.19
N TRP A 899 -1.52 36.48 -1.49
CA TRP A 899 -0.17 36.27 -2.00
C TRP A 899 0.72 37.50 -1.76
N ILE A 900 1.99 37.26 -1.42
CA ILE A 900 3.05 38.27 -1.49
C ILE A 900 4.10 37.82 -2.51
N VAL A 901 4.75 38.80 -3.15
CA VAL A 901 6.01 38.57 -3.85
C VAL A 901 7.11 39.03 -2.92
N ASP A 902 7.96 38.09 -2.48
CA ASP A 902 9.10 38.44 -1.64
C ASP A 902 10.28 38.84 -2.55
N PRO A 903 10.80 40.07 -2.45
CA PRO A 903 12.00 40.46 -3.18
C PRO A 903 13.19 39.77 -2.54
N ALA A 904 13.87 38.90 -3.30
CA ALA A 904 14.97 37.97 -3.00
C ALA A 904 16.14 38.35 -2.03
N THR A 905 15.96 39.32 -1.14
CA THR A 905 16.97 40.10 -0.42
C THR A 905 16.64 40.28 1.07
N GLY A 906 15.60 39.63 1.62
CA GLY A 906 15.27 39.75 3.04
C GLY A 906 14.55 38.55 3.66
N GLY A 907 15.29 37.52 4.05
CA GLY A 907 14.80 36.39 4.84
C GLY A 907 15.82 35.24 4.96
N ASP A 908 15.57 34.27 5.84
CA ASP A 908 16.45 33.11 6.11
C ASP A 908 16.70 32.19 4.88
N TYR A 909 16.04 32.45 3.74
CA TYR A 909 16.06 31.63 2.51
C TYR A 909 16.49 32.39 1.25
N ALA A 910 17.18 33.53 1.40
CA ALA A 910 17.58 34.38 0.27
C ALA A 910 18.64 33.72 -0.65
N ASP A 911 18.26 33.34 -1.87
CA ASP A 911 19.17 32.88 -2.92
C ASP A 911 19.22 33.79 -4.16
N GLY A 912 18.63 34.99 -4.07
CA GLY A 912 18.72 36.02 -5.10
C GLY A 912 17.64 35.97 -6.20
N HIS A 913 16.72 35.00 -6.16
CA HIS A 913 15.56 34.94 -7.05
C HIS A 913 14.24 35.27 -6.32
N PRO A 914 13.37 36.14 -6.86
CA PRO A 914 12.03 36.40 -6.31
C PRO A 914 11.13 35.15 -6.30
N TRP A 915 10.16 35.09 -5.38
CA TRP A 915 9.17 34.01 -5.29
C TRP A 915 7.81 34.52 -4.81
N TRP A 916 6.75 33.74 -5.08
CA TRP A 916 5.42 33.99 -4.52
C TRP A 916 5.22 33.18 -3.25
N ALA A 917 4.76 33.79 -2.16
CA ALA A 917 4.40 33.09 -0.92
C ALA A 917 2.90 33.22 -0.62
N SER A 918 2.25 32.10 -0.31
CA SER A 918 0.81 32.07 -0.01
C SER A 918 0.52 32.31 1.47
N SER A 919 -0.77 32.44 1.81
CA SER A 919 -1.26 32.77 3.16
C SER A 919 -1.87 31.56 3.88
N TYR A 920 -2.34 31.78 5.11
CA TYR A 920 -3.15 30.86 5.93
C TYR A 920 -4.52 30.40 5.39
N ALA A 921 -5.03 30.97 4.30
CA ALA A 921 -6.18 30.40 3.60
C ALA A 921 -5.83 30.25 2.12
N VAL A 922 -6.50 29.33 1.41
CA VAL A 922 -6.17 28.95 0.03
C VAL A 922 -5.96 30.17 -0.86
N CYS A 923 -4.71 30.37 -1.27
CA CYS A 923 -4.37 31.27 -2.36
C CYS A 923 -4.13 30.43 -3.62
N SER A 924 -4.49 30.96 -4.80
CA SER A 924 -4.29 30.26 -6.07
C SER A 924 -3.73 31.20 -7.14
N LEU A 925 -2.85 30.66 -8.00
CA LEU A 925 -2.40 31.26 -9.25
C LEU A 925 -2.80 30.35 -10.39
N SER A 926 -3.38 30.88 -11.46
CA SER A 926 -3.59 30.09 -12.68
C SER A 926 -3.32 30.84 -13.97
N GLN A 927 -2.88 30.10 -15.00
CA GLN A 927 -2.74 30.57 -16.37
C GLN A 927 -3.42 29.58 -17.31
N THR A 928 -4.30 30.08 -18.18
CA THR A 928 -4.90 29.29 -19.26
C THR A 928 -4.28 29.70 -20.58
N VAL A 929 -3.67 28.74 -21.27
CA VAL A 929 -2.94 28.95 -22.52
C VAL A 929 -3.65 28.21 -23.64
N THR A 930 -3.95 28.91 -24.73
CA THR A 930 -4.46 28.29 -25.96
C THR A 930 -3.27 27.76 -26.78
N LEU A 931 -3.28 26.48 -27.13
CA LEU A 931 -2.16 25.83 -27.80
C LEU A 931 -1.88 26.44 -29.20
N SER A 932 -2.92 26.89 -29.89
CA SER A 932 -2.78 27.57 -31.18
C SER A 932 -1.98 28.87 -31.10
N ASP A 933 -2.04 29.58 -29.96
CA ASP A 933 -1.32 30.84 -29.77
C ASP A 933 0.20 30.62 -29.70
N HIS A 934 0.62 29.37 -29.46
CA HIS A 934 2.01 28.93 -29.41
C HIS A 934 2.41 28.06 -30.61
N ASN A 935 1.69 28.16 -31.74
CA ASN A 935 1.92 27.41 -32.98
C ASN A 935 1.81 25.88 -32.84
N ILE A 936 1.09 25.38 -31.83
CA ILE A 936 0.80 23.95 -31.67
C ILE A 936 -0.55 23.67 -32.33
N SER A 937 -0.52 22.91 -33.45
CA SER A 937 -1.74 22.63 -34.22
C SER A 937 -2.63 21.61 -33.53
N ALA A 938 -3.95 21.78 -33.71
CA ALA A 938 -4.96 20.83 -33.25
C ALA A 938 -4.70 19.40 -33.76
N GLU A 939 -4.24 19.28 -35.01
CA GLU A 939 -3.90 18.00 -35.63
C GLU A 939 -2.74 17.29 -34.93
N ASN A 940 -1.68 18.01 -34.54
CA ASN A 940 -0.56 17.41 -33.82
C ASN A 940 -1.00 16.90 -32.43
N VAL A 941 -1.87 17.64 -31.76
CA VAL A 941 -2.43 17.23 -30.47
C VAL A 941 -3.35 16.02 -30.63
N ASP A 942 -4.21 16.02 -31.65
CA ASP A 942 -5.19 14.97 -31.87
C ASP A 942 -4.57 13.65 -32.34
N ASN A 943 -3.41 13.71 -33.00
CA ASN A 943 -2.62 12.55 -33.41
C ASN A 943 -1.81 11.91 -32.26
N GLY A 944 -1.88 12.47 -31.05
CA GLY A 944 -1.29 11.88 -29.84
C GLY A 944 0.24 11.89 -29.81
N SER A 945 0.89 12.76 -30.60
CA SER A 945 2.35 12.85 -30.71
C SER A 945 2.98 13.91 -29.79
N MET A 946 2.17 14.72 -29.10
CA MET A 946 2.62 15.87 -28.32
C MET A 946 2.68 15.57 -26.82
N THR A 947 3.84 15.84 -26.22
CA THR A 947 4.06 15.65 -24.78
C THR A 947 4.12 16.99 -24.07
N CYS A 948 3.38 17.17 -22.98
CA CYS A 948 3.50 18.31 -22.09
C CYS A 948 4.34 17.93 -20.86
N THR A 949 5.27 18.80 -20.47
CA THR A 949 6.04 18.68 -19.22
C THR A 949 5.77 19.90 -18.37
N ALA A 950 5.23 19.67 -17.18
CA ALA A 950 4.94 20.71 -16.20
C ALA A 950 5.91 20.58 -15.02
N SER A 951 6.38 21.69 -14.46
CA SER A 951 7.22 21.71 -13.26
C SER A 951 7.01 22.94 -12.39
N ALA A 952 7.36 22.83 -11.11
CA ALA A 952 7.33 23.90 -10.12
C ALA A 952 8.45 23.70 -9.09
N ASP A 953 9.12 24.79 -8.68
CA ASP A 953 9.98 24.79 -7.49
C ASP A 953 9.16 25.25 -6.28
N VAL A 954 9.19 24.48 -5.20
CA VAL A 954 8.39 24.72 -3.98
C VAL A 954 9.26 24.69 -2.74
N LEU A 955 8.96 25.59 -1.79
CA LEU A 955 9.58 25.69 -0.47
C LEU A 955 8.50 25.93 0.59
N ALA A 956 8.59 25.31 1.77
CA ALA A 956 7.72 25.66 2.89
C ALA A 956 8.34 26.84 3.66
N CYS A 957 7.63 27.95 3.80
CA CYS A 957 8.26 29.23 4.17
C CYS A 957 8.54 29.42 5.68
N HIS A 958 8.42 28.39 6.53
CA HIS A 958 8.66 28.55 7.96
C HIS A 958 9.14 27.26 8.68
N GLU A 959 10.45 27.13 8.86
CA GLU A 959 11.08 26.02 9.60
C GLU A 959 11.11 26.19 11.13
N SER A 960 10.82 27.37 11.68
CA SER A 960 11.32 27.73 13.02
C SER A 960 10.71 26.98 14.22
N ASN A 961 9.85 25.96 14.03
CA ASN A 961 9.42 25.06 15.12
C ASN A 961 9.08 23.61 14.69
N GLY A 962 9.51 23.15 13.50
CA GLY A 962 9.41 21.72 13.11
C GLY A 962 7.99 21.11 13.08
N LYS A 963 6.93 21.91 12.95
CA LYS A 963 5.52 21.43 12.99
C LYS A 963 4.53 22.12 12.03
N GLY A 964 4.98 22.89 11.04
CA GLY A 964 4.06 23.51 10.08
C GLY A 964 3.93 22.70 8.80
N SER A 965 2.80 22.00 8.59
CA SER A 965 2.43 21.49 7.26
C SER A 965 1.96 22.64 6.38
N THR A 966 2.27 22.58 5.09
CA THR A 966 1.77 23.52 4.08
C THR A 966 1.01 22.72 3.04
N VAL A 967 -0.21 23.11 2.68
CA VAL A 967 -0.95 22.48 1.59
C VAL A 967 -0.49 23.11 0.28
N CYS A 968 0.14 22.33 -0.59
CA CYS A 968 0.58 22.75 -1.91
C CYS A 968 0.04 21.81 -3.00
N GLU A 969 -0.60 22.40 -4.00
CA GLU A 969 -1.19 21.66 -5.12
C GLU A 969 -0.77 22.35 -6.44
N VAL A 970 -0.22 21.57 -7.36
CA VAL A 970 0.08 22.02 -8.74
C VAL A 970 -0.57 21.05 -9.71
N THR A 971 -1.48 21.56 -10.54
CA THR A 971 -2.23 20.77 -11.52
C THR A 971 -2.21 21.43 -12.89
N VAL A 972 -2.35 20.61 -13.93
CA VAL A 972 -2.57 21.07 -15.30
C VAL A 972 -3.86 20.45 -15.83
N GLN A 973 -4.81 21.29 -16.21
CA GLN A 973 -6.07 20.87 -16.80
C GLN A 973 -5.98 20.96 -18.32
N MET A 974 -6.31 19.87 -19.01
CA MET A 974 -6.50 19.83 -20.45
C MET A 974 -7.94 20.25 -20.76
N LEU A 975 -8.10 21.28 -21.58
CA LEU A 975 -9.39 21.85 -21.91
C LEU A 975 -9.66 21.73 -23.42
N ASP A 976 -10.92 21.48 -23.77
CA ASP A 976 -11.39 21.65 -25.15
C ASP A 976 -11.57 23.15 -25.51
N ASP A 977 -11.98 23.44 -26.74
CA ASP A 977 -12.23 24.82 -27.20
C ASP A 977 -13.31 25.54 -26.39
N ASN A 978 -14.23 24.80 -25.77
CA ASN A 978 -15.34 25.29 -24.96
C ASN A 978 -14.98 25.48 -23.47
N ASN A 979 -13.71 25.27 -23.09
CA ASN A 979 -13.22 25.26 -21.71
C ASN A 979 -13.77 24.11 -20.85
N ASN A 980 -14.27 23.02 -21.45
CA ASN A 980 -14.60 21.82 -20.70
C ASN A 980 -13.30 21.08 -20.34
N VAL A 981 -13.19 20.64 -19.09
CA VAL A 981 -12.06 19.83 -18.64
C VAL A 981 -12.15 18.43 -19.22
N LEU A 982 -11.19 18.08 -20.07
CA LEU A 982 -11.03 16.74 -20.65
C LEU A 982 -10.26 15.83 -19.70
N ALA A 983 -9.19 16.36 -19.10
CA ALA A 983 -8.34 15.67 -18.14
C ALA A 983 -7.67 16.66 -17.18
N THR A 984 -7.23 16.19 -16.02
CA THR A 984 -6.44 16.96 -15.07
C THR A 984 -5.25 16.13 -14.61
N GLU A 985 -4.06 16.68 -14.81
CA GLU A 985 -2.80 16.06 -14.41
C GLU A 985 -2.26 16.75 -13.17
N THR A 986 -2.15 16.01 -12.08
CA THR A 986 -1.51 16.50 -10.85
C THR A 986 0.01 16.35 -10.98
N VAL A 987 0.72 17.48 -10.92
CA VAL A 987 2.18 17.57 -10.87
C VAL A 987 2.66 17.37 -9.43
N MET A 988 1.97 18.00 -8.48
CA MET A 988 2.15 17.74 -7.05
C MET A 988 0.85 17.98 -6.29
N ASN A 989 0.65 17.23 -5.22
CA ASN A 989 -0.36 17.48 -4.20
C ASN A 989 0.21 16.98 -2.88
N ASP A 990 0.91 17.86 -2.17
CA ASP A 990 1.66 17.51 -0.97
C ASP A 990 1.29 18.43 0.20
N THR A 991 1.31 17.87 1.40
CA THR A 991 1.10 18.55 2.67
C THR A 991 2.37 18.57 3.54
N SER A 992 3.48 18.02 3.04
CA SER A 992 4.76 17.86 3.75
C SER A 992 5.57 19.17 3.85
N VAL A 993 6.58 19.16 4.75
CA VAL A 993 7.46 20.31 5.01
C VAL A 993 8.69 20.23 4.11
N PHE A 994 8.87 21.19 3.21
CA PHE A 994 10.09 21.32 2.40
C PHE A 994 11.03 22.35 3.03
N SER A 995 12.14 21.86 3.61
CA SER A 995 13.20 22.69 4.20
C SER A 995 14.17 23.28 3.16
N VAL A 996 14.03 22.86 1.91
CA VAL A 996 14.83 23.33 0.77
C VAL A 996 13.93 23.43 -0.47
N TRP A 997 14.29 24.33 -1.39
CA TRP A 997 13.62 24.41 -2.68
C TRP A 997 13.66 23.05 -3.38
N THR A 998 12.49 22.50 -3.64
CA THR A 998 12.32 21.17 -4.25
C THR A 998 11.58 21.32 -5.57
N THR A 999 12.17 20.80 -6.64
CA THR A 999 11.56 20.80 -7.98
C THR A 999 10.66 19.59 -8.17
N PHE A 1000 9.39 19.83 -8.47
CA PHE A 1000 8.45 18.81 -8.90
C PHE A 1000 8.25 18.92 -10.40
N SER A 1001 8.27 17.79 -11.11
CA SER A 1001 8.03 17.78 -12.55
C SER A 1001 7.30 16.51 -12.99
N LYS A 1002 6.39 16.66 -13.96
CA LYS A 1002 5.65 15.56 -14.58
C LYS A 1002 5.52 15.79 -16.07
N SER A 1003 5.82 14.75 -16.86
CA SER A 1003 5.56 14.70 -18.30
C SER A 1003 4.36 13.82 -18.59
N PHE A 1004 3.46 14.25 -19.47
CA PHE A 1004 2.26 13.53 -19.85
C PHE A 1004 1.87 13.82 -21.31
N GLN A 1005 1.22 12.86 -21.98
CA GLN A 1005 0.73 13.04 -23.35
C GLN A 1005 -0.51 13.93 -23.36
N LEU A 1006 -0.64 14.78 -24.38
CA LEU A 1006 -1.85 15.57 -24.57
C LEU A 1006 -2.97 14.69 -25.11
N MET A 1007 -4.15 14.80 -24.51
CA MET A 1007 -5.33 14.07 -24.96
C MET A 1007 -5.87 14.67 -26.26
N SER A 1008 -6.32 13.80 -27.18
CA SER A 1008 -7.03 14.25 -28.38
C SER A 1008 -8.23 15.12 -28.01
N GLY A 1009 -8.44 16.21 -28.74
CA GLY A 1009 -9.42 17.25 -28.44
C GLY A 1009 -8.91 18.35 -27.50
N THR A 1010 -7.69 18.25 -26.96
CA THR A 1010 -7.10 19.33 -26.14
C THR A 1010 -6.76 20.53 -27.02
N ARG A 1011 -7.18 21.70 -26.56
CA ARG A 1011 -6.97 22.98 -27.27
C ARG A 1011 -6.40 24.05 -26.36
N LYS A 1012 -6.64 23.94 -25.05
CA LYS A 1012 -6.06 24.82 -24.04
C LYS A 1012 -5.51 24.00 -22.88
N LEU A 1013 -4.48 24.53 -22.24
CA LEU A 1013 -3.93 24.00 -21.00
C LEU A 1013 -4.07 25.03 -19.90
N LYS A 1014 -4.64 24.65 -18.76
CA LYS A 1014 -4.74 25.51 -17.59
C LYS A 1014 -3.81 25.01 -16.49
N TYR A 1015 -2.75 25.76 -16.22
CA TYR A 1015 -1.83 25.51 -15.12
C TYR A 1015 -2.36 26.18 -13.85
N VAL A 1016 -2.47 25.44 -12.76
CA VAL A 1016 -3.04 25.92 -11.49
C VAL A 1016 -2.10 25.56 -10.35
N VAL A 1017 -1.73 26.56 -9.56
CA VAL A 1017 -1.03 26.44 -8.30
C VAL A 1017 -1.96 26.85 -7.17
N ARG A 1018 -1.94 26.11 -6.07
CA ARG A 1018 -2.62 26.45 -4.82
C ARG A 1018 -1.68 26.26 -3.64
N GLY A 1019 -1.76 27.20 -2.72
CA GLY A 1019 -0.97 27.21 -1.49
C GLY A 1019 -1.83 27.63 -0.29
N GLN A 1020 -1.66 26.94 0.83
CA GLN A 1020 -2.22 27.34 2.12
C GLN A 1020 -1.29 26.91 3.26
N ASP A 1021 -1.12 27.78 4.26
CA ASP A 1021 -0.54 27.38 5.55
C ASP A 1021 -1.54 26.56 6.37
N ALA A 1022 -1.14 25.35 6.81
CA ALA A 1022 -2.01 24.49 7.59
C ALA A 1022 -2.15 24.92 9.05
N LEU A 1023 -1.26 25.78 9.57
CA LEU A 1023 -1.34 26.31 10.94
C LEU A 1023 -2.27 27.51 11.09
N SER A 1024 -2.79 28.00 9.97
CA SER A 1024 -3.69 29.15 9.90
C SER A 1024 -3.11 30.45 10.50
N TRP A 1025 -1.79 30.65 10.42
CA TRP A 1025 -1.12 31.80 11.02
C TRP A 1025 -1.30 33.07 10.18
N GLY A 1026 -1.72 34.16 10.83
CA GLY A 1026 -1.91 35.45 10.17
C GLY A 1026 -0.61 35.96 9.52
N GLY A 1027 -0.56 36.02 8.20
CA GLY A 1027 0.63 36.34 7.39
C GLY A 1027 0.83 35.39 6.20
N GLN A 1028 1.93 35.56 5.46
CA GLN A 1028 2.30 34.71 4.31
C GLN A 1028 3.18 33.53 4.74
N PHE A 1029 2.63 32.72 5.64
CA PHE A 1029 3.29 31.53 6.17
C PHE A 1029 3.00 30.25 5.36
N GLY A 1030 2.34 30.37 4.21
CA GLY A 1030 2.04 29.26 3.30
C GLY A 1030 3.18 29.00 2.31
N PRO A 1031 3.07 27.95 1.47
CA PRO A 1031 4.15 27.52 0.61
C PRO A 1031 4.58 28.62 -0.38
N CYS A 1032 5.88 28.64 -0.66
CA CYS A 1032 6.53 29.48 -1.64
C CYS A 1032 6.68 28.76 -2.98
N PHE A 1033 6.50 29.48 -4.09
CA PHE A 1033 6.58 28.95 -5.45
C PHE A 1033 7.46 29.83 -6.33
N ARG A 1034 8.23 29.19 -7.21
CA ARG A 1034 8.96 29.84 -8.31
C ARG A 1034 9.24 28.85 -9.44
N ASN A 1035 9.86 29.32 -10.53
CA ASN A 1035 10.26 28.52 -11.68
C ASN A 1035 9.13 27.61 -12.20
N LEU A 1036 7.91 28.14 -12.24
CA LEU A 1036 6.76 27.45 -12.79
C LEU A 1036 6.95 27.34 -14.30
N SER A 1037 6.86 26.12 -14.84
CA SER A 1037 7.08 25.85 -16.26
C SER A 1037 6.06 24.86 -16.79
N MET A 1038 5.61 25.08 -18.03
CA MET A 1038 4.76 24.17 -18.78
C MET A 1038 5.22 24.17 -20.24
N LYS A 1039 5.92 23.11 -20.65
CA LYS A 1039 6.53 22.99 -21.98
C LYS A 1039 5.86 21.91 -22.80
N VAL A 1040 5.49 22.22 -24.03
CA VAL A 1040 4.99 21.22 -24.99
C VAL A 1040 6.05 20.92 -26.04
N LYS A 1041 6.23 19.63 -26.31
CA LYS A 1041 7.18 19.09 -27.29
C LYS A 1041 6.46 18.22 -28.31
#